data_AF-A0AAD5LYB8-F1
#
_entry.id   AF-A0AAD5LYB8-F1
#
_cell.length_a   1.000
_cell.length_b   1.000
_cell.length_c   1.000
_cell.angle_alpha   90.00
_cell.angle_beta   90.00
_cell.angle_gamma   90.00
#
_symmetry.space_group_name_H-M   'P 1'
#
loop_
_entity.id
_entity.type
_entity.pdbx_description
1 polymer ?
#
loop_
_entity_poly.entity_id
_entity_poly.type
_entity_poly.pdbx_seq_one_letter_code
_entity_poly.pdbx_strand_id
1 'polypeptide(L)'
;MTRRWGREYLQLCVTIAAAIILAWPTADVAALSNSTATFDTAAIANSSNQTSVTPSRVEVRTYLPLSGLQPWIDPDTPEDRQSYVSSRGELWELVMSDEFSNTARNFTPGGDHMWTSLEKPDGVNGAVEVYSHNMTYIECEESADGDEVCYLAIKVIDEESTIRVYNMYSRPPSFQYSKFCNPDVFDPSNQRISACDSNPGHGLNPNQGRGAPEIDLLEGGGVAISSSIQIGPGLKKKFRKIDVNLNLTGEWGYCFYSSECNTPGANLPNVPTALYKKRGFQTWYKGLRYAGNSFCDVSVEDKQTFEEVNASLTRGILENRCTLRTCPASRDVLADTGYIDGIKKKGHWGINSKGNCFAIVNSYMGSYLCDPDNMDPMCEKPRNKTQAKTNVMEPFAYQMDALSANWGVHVGAYTGFVTYQVEWVMGDTGYVRWMLSGTPIYEIPAQSLVNGPQDAARSNPRLTFPEEPMYIIFNVALSAQWGARPPNVGYPCRGNGTDPYINRICDGFPMYMKIDYVRLYQDLSENSTMAIGCDPKTHPTRQWILDHIKEYEDDDNKVIDVDGGAACRDDDDCTIPLNKTIRFRTGRCIEKRCQCGSEYWSGPRCTTQMEIIIAATGAKQRSYGPPLYAAAVVGGIAIVLTLVIVVVGTLRRQQRDVELQDKLEKYKAERDPALARTKEKTALMSMDYDETELSRFVSPNQTPSAPFQPAAKHA
;
A
#
# COMPACT_ATOMS: atom_id res chain seq x y z
N MET A 1 34.06 38.64 -38.76
CA MET A 1 32.94 38.21 -37.87
C MET A 1 32.16 37.02 -38.42
N THR A 2 31.68 37.03 -39.68
CA THR A 2 30.76 36.01 -40.25
C THR A 2 31.20 34.53 -40.17
N ARG A 3 32.50 34.20 -40.18
CA ARG A 3 32.98 32.81 -40.03
C ARG A 3 32.78 32.22 -38.62
N ARG A 4 32.51 33.03 -37.59
CA ARG A 4 32.37 32.58 -36.20
C ARG A 4 30.97 32.00 -35.92
N TRP A 5 29.94 32.80 -36.19
CA TRP A 5 28.53 32.44 -36.13
C TRP A 5 28.20 31.12 -36.86
N GLY A 6 28.77 30.89 -38.04
CA GLY A 6 28.52 29.65 -38.81
C GLY A 6 29.04 28.37 -38.16
N ARG A 7 30.05 28.45 -37.27
CA ARG A 7 30.45 27.31 -36.43
C ARG A 7 29.55 27.21 -35.21
N GLU A 8 29.31 28.30 -34.50
CA GLU A 8 28.50 28.32 -33.27
C GLU A 8 27.06 27.82 -33.51
N TYR A 9 26.45 28.16 -34.65
CA TYR A 9 25.13 27.65 -35.04
C TYR A 9 25.13 26.15 -35.40
N LEU A 10 26.17 25.67 -36.10
CA LEU A 10 26.30 24.25 -36.43
C LEU A 10 26.59 23.43 -35.16
N GLN A 11 27.41 23.96 -34.24
CA GLN A 11 27.67 23.39 -32.93
C GLN A 11 26.35 23.25 -32.14
N LEU A 12 25.52 24.31 -32.13
CA LEU A 12 24.22 24.31 -31.46
C LEU A 12 23.28 23.25 -32.03
N CYS A 13 23.13 23.18 -33.36
CA CYS A 13 22.31 22.15 -34.01
C CYS A 13 22.82 20.73 -33.73
N VAL A 14 24.15 20.52 -33.71
CA VAL A 14 24.75 19.22 -33.36
C VAL A 14 24.54 18.87 -31.88
N THR A 15 24.63 19.83 -30.95
CA THR A 15 24.31 19.58 -29.54
C THR A 15 22.84 19.31 -29.29
N ILE A 16 21.93 19.96 -30.03
CA ILE A 16 20.49 19.68 -29.95
C ILE A 16 20.18 18.29 -30.52
N ALA A 17 20.75 17.93 -31.67
CA ALA A 17 20.62 16.59 -32.24
C ALA A 17 21.21 15.51 -31.31
N ALA A 18 22.38 15.75 -30.72
CA ALA A 18 23.00 14.85 -29.75
C ALA A 18 22.15 14.72 -28.48
N ALA A 19 21.57 15.81 -27.96
CA ALA A 19 20.67 15.76 -26.80
C ALA A 19 19.38 14.99 -27.10
N ILE A 20 18.83 15.09 -28.31
CA ILE A 20 17.65 14.31 -28.74
C ILE A 20 18.00 12.82 -28.87
N ILE A 21 19.19 12.48 -29.38
CA ILE A 21 19.66 11.09 -29.51
C ILE A 21 20.02 10.47 -28.15
N LEU A 22 20.59 11.26 -27.23
CA LEU A 22 20.91 10.85 -25.85
C LEU A 22 19.67 10.84 -24.93
N ALA A 23 18.53 11.36 -25.38
CA ALA A 23 17.24 11.25 -24.69
C ALA A 23 16.48 9.94 -25.03
N TRP A 24 17.05 9.06 -25.85
CA TRP A 24 16.54 7.70 -26.03
C TRP A 24 17.17 6.76 -24.98
N PRO A 25 16.37 5.94 -24.26
CA PRO A 25 16.94 4.84 -23.50
C PRO A 25 17.53 3.82 -24.48
N THR A 26 18.84 3.56 -24.37
CA THR A 26 19.50 2.51 -25.14
C THR A 26 19.07 1.15 -24.61
N ALA A 27 18.12 0.50 -25.31
CA ALA A 27 17.82 -0.90 -25.07
C ALA A 27 19.07 -1.77 -25.32
N ASP A 28 19.30 -2.78 -24.47
CA ASP A 28 20.53 -3.56 -24.46
C ASP A 28 20.74 -4.39 -25.74
N VAL A 29 21.58 -3.88 -26.65
CA VAL A 29 22.10 -4.62 -27.82
C VAL A 29 23.21 -5.59 -27.37
N ALA A 30 22.85 -6.51 -26.47
CA ALA A 30 23.71 -7.56 -25.92
C ALA A 30 23.03 -8.95 -25.92
N ALA A 31 21.70 -9.03 -26.00
CA ALA A 31 20.93 -10.27 -25.82
C ALA A 31 20.62 -11.04 -27.13
N LEU A 32 21.34 -10.81 -28.23
CA LEU A 32 21.06 -11.40 -29.55
C LEU A 32 22.21 -12.26 -30.12
N SER A 33 22.84 -13.08 -29.27
CA SER A 33 23.79 -14.10 -29.73
C SER A 33 23.89 -15.34 -28.81
N ASN A 34 22.77 -16.07 -28.61
CA ASN A 34 22.74 -17.55 -28.49
C ASN A 34 21.36 -18.10 -28.10
N SER A 35 20.53 -18.49 -29.07
CA SER A 35 19.48 -19.51 -28.89
C SER A 35 18.95 -20.04 -30.23
N THR A 36 19.53 -21.15 -30.71
CA THR A 36 18.92 -21.95 -31.78
C THR A 36 17.76 -22.77 -31.21
N ALA A 37 16.58 -22.15 -31.09
CA ALA A 37 15.35 -22.84 -30.74
C ALA A 37 14.66 -23.37 -32.01
N THR A 38 14.40 -24.67 -32.08
CA THR A 38 13.67 -25.31 -33.18
C THR A 38 12.19 -24.98 -33.09
N PHE A 39 11.58 -24.55 -34.20
CA PHE A 39 10.12 -24.53 -34.34
C PHE A 39 9.60 -25.96 -34.34
N ASP A 40 8.65 -26.25 -33.45
CA ASP A 40 7.86 -27.48 -33.46
C ASP A 40 6.38 -27.10 -33.58
N THR A 41 5.65 -27.72 -34.51
CA THR A 41 4.32 -27.25 -34.96
C THR A 41 3.22 -28.22 -34.55
N ALA A 42 2.59 -27.99 -33.41
CA ALA A 42 1.44 -28.76 -32.94
C ALA A 42 0.40 -27.89 -32.20
N ALA A 43 -0.85 -28.37 -32.17
CA ALA A 43 -2.01 -27.82 -31.47
C ALA A 43 -2.65 -26.52 -32.01
N ILE A 44 -3.42 -26.64 -33.10
CA ILE A 44 -4.62 -25.82 -33.31
C ILE A 44 -5.80 -26.55 -32.65
N ALA A 45 -6.42 -25.96 -31.63
CA ALA A 45 -7.65 -26.47 -31.03
C ALA A 45 -8.52 -25.32 -30.49
N ASN A 46 -9.85 -25.46 -30.62
CA ASN A 46 -10.83 -24.42 -30.29
C ASN A 46 -10.84 -24.03 -28.81
N SER A 47 -11.00 -22.75 -28.53
CA SER A 47 -12.10 -22.31 -27.66
C SER A 47 -12.60 -20.92 -28.08
N SER A 48 -13.91 -20.78 -28.16
CA SER A 48 -14.58 -19.49 -28.37
C SER A 48 -15.04 -18.96 -27.01
N ASN A 49 -14.30 -18.03 -26.43
CA ASN A 49 -14.72 -17.30 -25.24
C ASN A 49 -14.37 -15.82 -25.42
N GLN A 50 -15.37 -14.94 -25.28
CA GLN A 50 -15.13 -13.50 -25.22
C GLN A 50 -14.71 -13.15 -23.80
N THR A 51 -13.40 -13.19 -23.52
CA THR A 51 -12.85 -12.47 -22.37
C THR A 51 -12.83 -10.98 -22.68
N SER A 52 -13.29 -10.17 -21.73
CA SER A 52 -13.07 -8.72 -21.72
C SER A 52 -11.59 -8.45 -21.42
N VAL A 53 -10.78 -8.28 -22.46
CA VAL A 53 -9.34 -8.00 -22.31
C VAL A 53 -9.13 -6.54 -21.92
N THR A 54 -9.03 -6.30 -20.62
CA THR A 54 -8.52 -5.03 -20.08
C THR A 54 -7.05 -4.85 -20.50
N PRO A 55 -6.63 -3.67 -21.02
CA PRO A 55 -5.22 -3.43 -21.32
C PRO A 55 -4.40 -3.40 -20.04
N SER A 56 -3.34 -4.21 -19.93
CA SER A 56 -2.48 -4.20 -18.76
C SER A 56 -1.46 -3.06 -18.84
N ARG A 57 -1.33 -2.31 -17.75
CA ARG A 57 -0.30 -1.30 -17.57
C ARG A 57 0.88 -1.91 -16.81
N VAL A 58 2.10 -1.51 -17.17
CA VAL A 58 3.33 -1.92 -16.48
C VAL A 58 4.08 -0.67 -16.04
N GLU A 59 4.50 -0.64 -14.76
CA GLU A 59 5.38 0.41 -14.26
C GLU A 59 6.75 0.29 -14.96
N VAL A 60 7.21 1.39 -15.55
CA VAL A 60 8.54 1.49 -16.17
C VAL A 60 9.52 2.23 -15.25
N ARG A 61 9.07 3.30 -14.60
CA ARG A 61 9.90 4.14 -13.72
C ARG A 61 9.07 5.13 -12.89
N THR A 62 9.33 5.19 -11.59
CA THR A 62 8.87 6.27 -10.71
C THR A 62 9.94 7.36 -10.53
N TYR A 63 9.50 8.62 -10.43
CA TYR A 63 10.33 9.81 -10.23
C TYR A 63 9.86 10.58 -8.96
N LEU A 64 10.74 11.39 -8.37
CA LEU A 64 10.33 12.38 -7.35
C LEU A 64 9.64 13.59 -8.01
N PRO A 65 8.65 14.22 -7.35
CA PRO A 65 8.04 15.46 -7.82
C PRO A 65 9.01 16.65 -7.67
N LEU A 66 8.70 17.76 -8.34
CA LEU A 66 9.54 18.96 -8.36
C LEU A 66 9.66 19.64 -6.99
N SER A 67 8.65 19.51 -6.12
CA SER A 67 8.70 19.97 -4.72
C SER A 67 9.54 19.09 -3.80
N GLY A 68 9.89 17.87 -4.21
CA GLY A 68 10.64 16.90 -3.41
C GLY A 68 9.82 16.09 -2.39
N LEU A 69 8.50 16.29 -2.29
CA LEU A 69 7.64 15.45 -1.43
C LEU A 69 7.70 13.97 -1.84
N GLN A 70 7.65 13.08 -0.85
CA GLN A 70 7.48 11.64 -1.12
C GLN A 70 6.04 11.33 -1.58
N PRO A 71 5.80 10.21 -2.31
CA PRO A 71 4.48 9.88 -2.84
C PRO A 71 3.36 9.74 -1.80
N TRP A 72 3.71 9.43 -0.54
CA TRP A 72 2.78 9.09 0.54
C TRP A 72 2.80 10.07 1.73
N ILE A 73 3.53 11.18 1.63
CA ILE A 73 3.57 12.21 2.69
C ILE A 73 2.57 13.31 2.35
N ASP A 74 1.72 13.65 3.30
CA ASP A 74 0.80 14.79 3.25
C ASP A 74 1.59 16.12 3.29
N PRO A 75 1.38 17.05 2.33
CA PRO A 75 2.03 18.36 2.33
C PRO A 75 1.70 19.25 3.54
N ASP A 76 0.62 18.95 4.27
CA ASP A 76 0.17 19.69 5.45
C ASP A 76 0.79 19.13 6.76
N THR A 77 1.51 17.99 6.73
CA THR A 77 2.18 17.43 7.93
C THR A 77 3.24 18.38 8.49
N PRO A 78 3.19 18.73 9.79
CA PRO A 78 4.12 19.69 10.40
C PRO A 78 5.61 19.37 10.25
N GLU A 79 6.44 20.41 10.20
CA GLU A 79 7.91 20.30 10.03
C GLU A 79 8.58 19.57 11.22
N ASP A 80 8.06 19.71 12.44
CA ASP A 80 8.52 18.97 13.62
C ASP A 80 8.12 17.48 13.61
N ARG A 81 7.34 17.02 12.62
CA ARG A 81 6.86 15.64 12.45
C ARG A 81 7.42 14.91 11.24
N GLN A 82 8.43 15.48 10.59
CA GLN A 82 9.16 14.82 9.49
C GLN A 82 10.13 13.73 9.99
N SER A 83 10.34 13.60 11.30
CA SER A 83 11.12 12.52 11.91
C SER A 83 10.59 12.14 13.29
N TYR A 84 10.93 10.94 13.76
CA TYR A 84 10.56 10.39 15.06
C TYR A 84 11.79 9.74 15.71
N VAL A 85 11.91 9.84 17.03
CA VAL A 85 12.95 9.12 17.79
C VAL A 85 12.31 7.93 18.49
N SER A 86 12.74 6.73 18.14
CA SER A 86 12.21 5.47 18.69
C SER A 86 12.38 5.40 20.19
N SER A 87 11.59 4.56 20.86
CA SER A 87 11.70 4.30 22.29
C SER A 87 13.00 3.56 22.69
N ARG A 88 13.88 3.28 21.72
CA ARG A 88 15.28 2.84 21.87
C ARG A 88 16.30 3.95 21.63
N GLY A 89 15.91 5.06 21.00
CA GLY A 89 16.77 6.19 20.66
C GLY A 89 17.27 6.21 19.21
N GLU A 90 16.71 5.39 18.33
CA GLU A 90 17.01 5.42 16.88
C GLU A 90 16.23 6.56 16.22
N LEU A 91 16.78 7.16 15.16
CA LEU A 91 16.09 8.18 14.37
C LEU A 91 15.39 7.50 13.18
N TRP A 92 14.08 7.69 13.07
CA TRP A 92 13.26 7.24 11.94
C TRP A 92 12.73 8.45 11.18
N GLU A 93 12.67 8.36 9.85
CA GLU A 93 12.15 9.39 8.96
C GLU A 93 10.67 9.13 8.66
N LEU A 94 9.88 10.19 8.46
CA LEU A 94 8.49 10.07 8.03
C LEU A 94 8.44 9.49 6.61
N VAL A 95 7.69 8.40 6.41
CA VAL A 95 7.53 7.74 5.10
C VAL A 95 6.12 7.83 4.54
N MET A 96 5.11 7.95 5.41
CA MET A 96 3.72 8.18 5.04
C MET A 96 3.02 9.01 6.10
N SER A 97 2.14 9.91 5.68
CA SER A 97 1.24 10.65 6.57
C SER A 97 -0.07 11.00 5.89
N ASP A 98 -1.10 11.20 6.71
CA ASP A 98 -2.40 11.75 6.33
C ASP A 98 -2.90 12.61 7.48
N GLU A 99 -3.16 13.89 7.21
CA GLU A 99 -3.65 14.88 8.18
C GLU A 99 -5.15 15.20 7.96
N PHE A 100 -5.83 14.42 7.11
CA PHE A 100 -7.27 14.47 6.83
C PHE A 100 -7.85 15.89 6.54
N SER A 101 -7.03 16.81 6.01
CA SER A 101 -7.36 18.25 5.86
C SER A 101 -8.29 18.63 4.68
N ASN A 102 -9.06 17.66 4.14
CA ASN A 102 -9.84 17.84 2.91
C ASN A 102 -11.14 17.02 2.88
N THR A 103 -12.27 17.71 3.09
CA THR A 103 -13.63 17.14 3.09
C THR A 103 -14.13 16.63 1.74
N ALA A 104 -13.45 16.96 0.62
CA ALA A 104 -13.85 16.52 -0.72
C ALA A 104 -13.33 15.12 -1.11
N ARG A 105 -12.69 14.38 -0.18
CA ARG A 105 -12.16 13.05 -0.44
C ARG A 105 -13.26 12.00 -0.58
N ASN A 106 -13.10 11.13 -1.57
CA ASN A 106 -13.98 10.00 -1.82
C ASN A 106 -13.23 8.68 -1.53
N PHE A 107 -13.74 7.88 -0.60
CA PHE A 107 -13.08 6.64 -0.16
C PHE A 107 -13.60 5.37 -0.86
N THR A 108 -14.51 5.46 -1.83
CA THR A 108 -14.85 4.30 -2.69
C THR A 108 -13.60 3.78 -3.43
N PRO A 109 -13.53 2.48 -3.81
CA PRO A 109 -12.44 1.92 -4.61
C PRO A 109 -11.95 2.83 -5.74
N GLY A 110 -10.65 3.17 -5.72
CA GLY A 110 -10.00 4.05 -6.71
C GLY A 110 -10.27 5.57 -6.55
N GLY A 111 -11.08 6.01 -5.57
CA GLY A 111 -11.37 7.42 -5.30
C GLY A 111 -10.30 8.15 -4.45
N ASP A 112 -9.58 7.40 -3.62
CA ASP A 112 -8.46 7.89 -2.82
C ASP A 112 -7.20 7.03 -3.06
N HIS A 113 -6.04 7.66 -2.95
CA HIS A 113 -4.73 7.02 -3.14
C HIS A 113 -4.26 6.10 -2.00
N MET A 114 -4.84 6.21 -0.80
CA MET A 114 -4.41 5.48 0.39
C MET A 114 -5.51 4.59 0.96
N TRP A 115 -6.72 5.13 1.10
CA TRP A 115 -7.79 4.50 1.89
C TRP A 115 -8.96 4.08 1.02
N THR A 116 -9.36 2.82 1.14
CA THR A 116 -10.57 2.28 0.49
C THR A 116 -11.55 1.85 1.58
N SER A 117 -12.71 2.49 1.65
CA SER A 117 -13.85 1.98 2.41
C SER A 117 -14.49 0.81 1.66
N LEU A 118 -15.22 -0.06 2.36
CA LEU A 118 -15.75 -1.31 1.80
C LEU A 118 -17.28 -1.36 1.91
N GLU A 119 -17.92 -2.07 0.98
CA GLU A 119 -19.33 -2.48 1.06
C GLU A 119 -19.39 -3.99 1.36
N LYS A 120 -19.54 -4.35 2.65
CA LYS A 120 -19.70 -5.75 3.08
C LYS A 120 -20.22 -5.86 4.53
N PRO A 121 -20.99 -6.90 4.89
CA PRO A 121 -21.19 -7.25 6.29
C PRO A 121 -19.88 -7.63 6.96
N ASP A 122 -19.76 -7.38 8.26
CA ASP A 122 -18.75 -8.07 9.04
C ASP A 122 -19.18 -9.54 9.27
N GLY A 123 -18.25 -10.47 9.03
CA GLY A 123 -18.50 -11.91 9.08
C GLY A 123 -17.93 -12.61 10.32
N VAL A 124 -17.22 -11.92 11.21
CA VAL A 124 -16.54 -12.52 12.36
C VAL A 124 -17.25 -12.19 13.68
N ASN A 125 -16.90 -12.93 14.74
CA ASN A 125 -17.26 -12.64 16.14
C ASN A 125 -18.77 -12.41 16.44
N GLY A 126 -19.70 -12.82 15.57
CA GLY A 126 -21.11 -12.48 15.73
C GLY A 126 -21.37 -10.97 15.76
N ALA A 127 -20.65 -10.24 14.91
CA ALA A 127 -20.96 -8.88 14.48
C ALA A 127 -22.40 -8.75 13.95
N VAL A 128 -22.94 -7.53 13.99
CA VAL A 128 -24.26 -7.17 13.40
C VAL A 128 -24.19 -5.95 12.47
N GLU A 129 -23.00 -5.37 12.32
CA GLU A 129 -22.67 -4.22 11.50
C GLU A 129 -22.43 -4.57 10.03
N VAL A 130 -22.61 -3.56 9.17
CA VAL A 130 -22.29 -3.60 7.74
C VAL A 130 -21.41 -2.40 7.43
N TYR A 131 -20.24 -2.65 6.84
CA TYR A 131 -19.40 -1.61 6.28
C TYR A 131 -20.03 -1.09 5.00
N SER A 132 -20.13 0.23 4.87
CA SER A 132 -20.64 0.92 3.69
C SER A 132 -19.81 2.18 3.40
N HIS A 133 -19.66 2.53 2.13
CA HIS A 133 -18.86 3.67 1.69
C HIS A 133 -19.36 5.00 2.27
N ASN A 134 -20.66 5.14 2.52
CA ASN A 134 -21.26 6.39 3.02
C ASN A 134 -21.07 6.63 4.53
N MET A 135 -20.49 5.66 5.26
CA MET A 135 -20.20 5.77 6.70
C MET A 135 -18.77 6.24 6.99
N THR A 136 -17.94 6.44 5.95
CA THR A 136 -16.55 6.90 6.06
C THR A 136 -16.37 8.20 5.28
N TYR A 137 -16.11 9.31 5.97
CA TYR A 137 -15.91 10.63 5.36
C TYR A 137 -15.00 11.49 6.23
N ILE A 138 -14.58 12.66 5.73
CA ILE A 138 -13.89 13.67 6.53
C ILE A 138 -14.88 14.73 6.97
N GLU A 139 -14.81 15.11 8.24
CA GLU A 139 -15.64 16.13 8.87
C GLU A 139 -14.72 17.10 9.62
N CYS A 140 -15.14 18.37 9.73
CA CYS A 140 -14.39 19.38 10.47
C CYS A 140 -15.30 20.04 11.51
N GLU A 141 -14.79 20.26 12.72
CA GLU A 141 -15.52 20.90 13.82
C GLU A 141 -14.72 22.04 14.44
N GLU A 142 -15.42 23.02 15.03
CA GLU A 142 -14.80 24.08 15.83
C GLU A 142 -14.38 23.49 17.19
N SER A 143 -13.07 23.45 17.45
CA SER A 143 -12.50 22.92 18.68
C SER A 143 -12.85 23.79 19.90
N ALA A 144 -12.63 23.26 21.11
CA ALA A 144 -12.90 23.98 22.36
C ALA A 144 -12.11 25.29 22.53
N ASP A 145 -11.00 25.47 21.78
CA ASP A 145 -10.16 26.66 21.77
C ASP A 145 -10.47 27.62 20.59
N GLY A 146 -11.36 27.23 19.66
CA GLY A 146 -11.85 28.06 18.55
C GLY A 146 -11.18 27.82 17.18
N ASP A 147 -10.22 26.89 17.09
CA ASP A 147 -9.61 26.48 15.83
C ASP A 147 -10.44 25.38 15.12
N GLU A 148 -10.50 25.38 13.79
CA GLU A 148 -11.15 24.32 12.98
C GLU A 148 -10.26 23.07 12.92
N VAL A 149 -10.79 21.92 13.36
CA VAL A 149 -10.09 20.63 13.35
C VAL A 149 -10.84 19.65 12.45
N CYS A 150 -10.16 19.17 11.41
CA CYS A 150 -10.67 18.14 10.50
C CYS A 150 -10.19 16.74 10.91
N TYR A 151 -11.04 15.73 10.77
CA TYR A 151 -10.73 14.34 11.12
C TYR A 151 -11.41 13.36 10.15
N LEU A 152 -10.83 12.16 10.02
CA LEU A 152 -11.54 11.02 9.43
C LEU A 152 -12.62 10.55 10.43
N ALA A 153 -13.86 10.53 9.97
CA ALA A 153 -15.03 10.09 10.72
C ALA A 153 -15.47 8.71 10.23
N ILE A 154 -15.45 7.71 11.12
CA ILE A 154 -16.11 6.42 10.91
C ILE A 154 -17.38 6.41 11.76
N LYS A 155 -18.52 6.47 11.07
CA LYS A 155 -19.85 6.63 11.66
C LYS A 155 -20.54 5.27 11.86
N VAL A 156 -21.25 5.11 12.98
CA VAL A 156 -22.10 3.95 13.26
C VAL A 156 -23.53 4.39 13.56
N ILE A 157 -24.52 3.67 13.01
CA ILE A 157 -25.97 3.90 13.17
C ILE A 157 -26.70 2.60 13.52
N ASP A 158 -27.91 2.70 14.06
CA ASP A 158 -28.74 1.55 14.49
C ASP A 158 -29.86 1.16 13.50
N GLU A 159 -29.71 1.48 12.21
CA GLU A 159 -30.69 1.19 11.15
C GLU A 159 -30.68 -0.28 10.69
N GLU A 160 -31.86 -0.87 10.49
CA GLU A 160 -32.03 -2.28 10.10
C GLU A 160 -31.90 -2.46 8.57
N SER A 161 -30.76 -2.99 8.10
CA SER A 161 -30.52 -3.27 6.68
C SER A 161 -30.87 -4.72 6.29
N THR A 162 -31.38 -4.92 5.08
CA THR A 162 -31.61 -6.26 4.48
C THR A 162 -30.69 -6.46 3.28
N ILE A 163 -29.54 -7.09 3.51
CA ILE A 163 -28.52 -7.37 2.48
C ILE A 163 -28.70 -8.74 1.82
N ARG A 164 -28.21 -8.88 0.58
CA ARG A 164 -28.26 -10.14 -0.20
C ARG A 164 -26.86 -10.60 -0.58
N VAL A 165 -26.16 -11.23 0.37
CA VAL A 165 -24.78 -11.69 0.20
C VAL A 165 -24.56 -12.64 -0.98
N TYR A 166 -23.54 -12.33 -1.79
CA TYR A 166 -22.97 -13.22 -2.79
C TYR A 166 -21.91 -14.13 -2.17
N ASN A 167 -21.87 -15.41 -2.54
CA ASN A 167 -20.93 -16.38 -1.99
C ASN A 167 -19.81 -16.69 -2.99
N MET A 168 -18.70 -15.95 -2.88
CA MET A 168 -17.47 -16.12 -3.65
C MET A 168 -16.85 -17.53 -3.54
N TYR A 169 -17.17 -18.28 -2.49
CA TYR A 169 -16.64 -19.62 -2.22
C TYR A 169 -17.43 -20.73 -2.94
N SER A 170 -17.68 -20.55 -4.25
CA SER A 170 -18.41 -21.51 -5.09
C SER A 170 -17.73 -21.79 -6.44
N ARG A 171 -17.84 -23.04 -6.92
CA ARG A 171 -17.00 -23.63 -7.98
C ARG A 171 -17.56 -23.41 -9.39
N PRO A 172 -16.74 -23.42 -10.47
CA PRO A 172 -15.37 -23.96 -10.56
C PRO A 172 -14.24 -22.91 -10.69
N PRO A 173 -13.07 -23.14 -10.05
CA PRO A 173 -11.98 -23.86 -10.74
C PRO A 173 -11.19 -24.87 -9.84
N SER A 174 -9.98 -25.29 -10.26
CA SER A 174 -9.13 -26.35 -9.66
C SER A 174 -7.61 -26.14 -9.95
N PHE A 175 -6.65 -26.63 -9.14
CA PHE A 175 -5.95 -27.94 -9.32
C PHE A 175 -5.00 -28.32 -8.15
N GLN A 176 -4.18 -29.38 -8.30
CA GLN A 176 -3.47 -30.20 -7.28
C GLN A 176 -1.96 -30.37 -7.63
N TYR A 177 -1.00 -30.82 -6.79
CA TYR A 177 -0.82 -31.10 -5.34
C TYR A 177 0.69 -31.46 -5.11
N SER A 178 1.33 -31.15 -3.97
CA SER A 178 2.42 -31.99 -3.38
C SER A 178 2.80 -31.62 -1.92
N LYS A 179 3.74 -32.36 -1.29
CA LYS A 179 4.30 -32.14 0.06
C LYS A 179 5.80 -32.42 0.09
N PHE A 180 6.55 -31.80 1.02
CA PHE A 180 7.42 -32.55 1.97
C PHE A 180 7.86 -31.68 3.17
N CYS A 181 7.27 -31.92 4.34
CA CYS A 181 7.67 -31.35 5.64
C CYS A 181 7.17 -32.27 6.76
N ASN A 182 7.67 -32.13 7.99
CA ASN A 182 7.32 -33.06 9.09
C ASN A 182 5.86 -32.86 9.56
N PRO A 183 4.92 -33.77 9.22
CA PRO A 183 3.50 -33.59 9.50
C PRO A 183 3.18 -33.79 11.00
N ASP A 184 4.05 -34.47 11.75
CA ASP A 184 3.89 -34.68 13.20
C ASP A 184 4.02 -33.37 13.98
N VAL A 185 4.70 -32.36 13.40
CA VAL A 185 4.76 -30.99 13.91
C VAL A 185 3.59 -30.16 13.37
N PHE A 186 3.44 -30.08 12.05
CA PHE A 186 2.36 -29.36 11.39
C PHE A 186 2.17 -29.91 9.97
N ASP A 187 0.92 -30.17 9.54
CA ASP A 187 0.69 -30.59 8.15
C ASP A 187 0.71 -29.37 7.22
N PRO A 188 1.67 -29.27 6.27
CA PRO A 188 1.78 -28.10 5.40
C PRO A 188 0.57 -27.86 4.51
N SER A 189 -0.35 -28.83 4.32
CA SER A 189 -1.61 -28.56 3.61
C SER A 189 -2.48 -27.51 4.32
N ASN A 190 -2.30 -27.29 5.63
CA ASN A 190 -3.06 -26.32 6.40
C ASN A 190 -2.56 -24.87 6.23
N GLN A 191 -1.52 -24.61 5.42
CA GLN A 191 -0.95 -23.29 5.19
C GLN A 191 -0.56 -23.15 3.72
N ARG A 192 -1.33 -22.36 2.96
CA ARG A 192 -1.19 -22.26 1.50
C ARG A 192 0.15 -21.66 1.03
N ILE A 193 0.71 -20.70 1.77
CA ILE A 193 2.07 -20.20 1.56
C ILE A 193 2.94 -20.72 2.70
N SER A 194 3.57 -21.88 2.50
CA SER A 194 4.30 -22.58 3.57
C SER A 194 5.82 -22.44 3.44
N ALA A 195 6.50 -22.34 4.58
CA ALA A 195 7.96 -22.43 4.68
C ALA A 195 8.53 -23.78 4.22
N CYS A 196 7.65 -24.74 3.93
CA CYS A 196 7.96 -26.07 3.44
C CYS A 196 7.96 -26.19 1.91
N ASP A 197 7.60 -25.14 1.16
CA ASP A 197 7.60 -25.16 -0.30
C ASP A 197 8.91 -24.58 -0.86
N SER A 198 9.72 -25.42 -1.49
CA SER A 198 10.97 -25.03 -2.16
C SER A 198 10.77 -24.37 -3.54
N ASN A 199 9.56 -24.36 -4.09
CA ASN A 199 9.22 -23.75 -5.38
C ASN A 199 7.74 -23.26 -5.40
N PRO A 200 7.38 -22.25 -4.59
CA PRO A 200 6.00 -21.79 -4.41
C PRO A 200 5.39 -21.07 -5.62
N GLY A 201 6.17 -20.77 -6.67
CA GLY A 201 5.72 -20.01 -7.83
C GLY A 201 5.36 -18.55 -7.49
N HIS A 202 4.52 -17.93 -8.31
CA HIS A 202 3.80 -16.68 -7.98
C HIS A 202 4.66 -15.50 -7.44
N GLY A 203 5.93 -15.44 -7.84
CA GLY A 203 6.91 -14.45 -7.34
C GLY A 203 7.37 -14.64 -5.89
N LEU A 204 6.94 -15.69 -5.20
CA LEU A 204 7.25 -15.96 -3.80
C LEU A 204 8.66 -16.53 -3.59
N ASN A 205 9.27 -16.21 -2.44
CA ASN A 205 10.58 -16.72 -2.06
C ASN A 205 10.52 -18.21 -1.62
N PRO A 206 11.40 -19.09 -2.14
CA PRO A 206 11.50 -20.48 -1.69
C PRO A 206 11.70 -20.66 -0.18
N ASN A 207 10.96 -21.60 0.40
CA ASN A 207 10.99 -21.99 1.81
C ASN A 207 10.61 -20.86 2.80
N GLN A 208 9.88 -19.84 2.33
CA GLN A 208 9.40 -18.74 3.16
C GLN A 208 7.87 -18.82 3.33
N GLY A 209 7.42 -19.07 4.56
CA GLY A 209 5.99 -19.09 4.87
C GLY A 209 5.36 -17.70 4.92
N ARG A 210 4.04 -17.66 5.01
CA ARG A 210 3.26 -16.50 5.46
C ARG A 210 2.30 -16.97 6.56
N GLY A 211 2.17 -16.19 7.62
CA GLY A 211 1.06 -16.34 8.55
C GLY A 211 -0.22 -15.73 7.97
N ALA A 212 -1.18 -15.47 8.84
CA ALA A 212 -2.07 -14.34 8.70
C ALA A 212 -1.80 -13.43 9.91
N PRO A 213 -0.71 -12.63 9.88
CA PRO A 213 -0.38 -11.74 10.98
C PRO A 213 -1.39 -10.59 11.05
N GLU A 214 -1.95 -10.38 12.23
CA GLU A 214 -2.71 -9.19 12.59
C GLU A 214 -1.97 -8.52 13.75
N ILE A 215 -1.96 -7.18 13.77
CA ILE A 215 -1.41 -6.37 14.87
C ILE A 215 -2.45 -5.32 15.20
N ASP A 216 -3.08 -5.45 16.36
CA ASP A 216 -4.12 -4.53 16.79
C ASP A 216 -3.50 -3.20 17.24
N LEU A 217 -3.57 -2.17 16.38
CA LEU A 217 -3.20 -0.80 16.78
C LEU A 217 -4.09 -0.32 17.94
N LEU A 218 -5.39 -0.63 17.87
CA LEU A 218 -6.42 -0.28 18.85
C LEU A 218 -7.64 -1.21 18.71
N GLU A 219 -7.62 -2.40 19.32
CA GLU A 219 -8.80 -3.29 19.43
C GLU A 219 -9.47 -3.08 20.80
N GLY A 220 -10.80 -3.01 20.90
CA GLY A 220 -11.42 -3.15 22.22
C GLY A 220 -12.85 -2.62 22.38
N GLY A 221 -13.38 -2.83 23.58
CA GLY A 221 -14.68 -2.31 24.00
C GLY A 221 -14.54 -1.04 24.84
N GLY A 222 -15.67 -0.37 25.11
CA GLY A 222 -15.74 0.93 25.81
C GLY A 222 -15.35 0.97 27.30
N VAL A 223 -14.49 0.03 27.75
CA VAL A 223 -13.99 -0.11 29.13
C VAL A 223 -12.51 -0.52 29.13
N ALA A 224 -12.07 -1.34 28.17
CA ALA A 224 -10.68 -1.76 28.02
C ALA A 224 -10.31 -2.00 26.56
N ILE A 225 -9.12 -1.53 26.19
CA ILE A 225 -8.45 -1.85 24.92
C ILE A 225 -7.62 -3.11 25.11
N SER A 226 -7.69 -3.99 24.12
CA SER A 226 -6.80 -5.11 23.86
C SER A 226 -5.67 -4.63 22.93
N SER A 227 -4.44 -5.00 23.24
CA SER A 227 -3.28 -4.77 22.40
C SER A 227 -2.68 -6.12 22.05
N SER A 228 -2.85 -6.56 20.80
CA SER A 228 -2.65 -7.95 20.37
C SER A 228 -1.70 -8.10 19.19
N ILE A 229 -1.11 -9.30 19.07
CA ILE A 229 -0.87 -9.90 17.75
C ILE A 229 -1.58 -11.25 17.64
N GLN A 230 -1.98 -11.58 16.42
CA GLN A 230 -2.62 -12.83 16.03
C GLN A 230 -1.61 -13.56 15.14
N ILE A 231 -1.28 -14.80 15.48
CA ILE A 231 -0.24 -15.57 14.79
C ILE A 231 -0.66 -17.01 14.54
N GLY A 232 -0.29 -17.54 13.36
CA GLY A 232 -0.60 -18.91 12.96
C GLY A 232 0.56 -19.55 12.15
N PRO A 233 0.82 -20.85 12.31
CA PRO A 233 0.20 -21.78 13.24
C PRO A 233 0.75 -21.63 14.67
N GLY A 234 -0.14 -21.48 15.65
CA GLY A 234 0.17 -21.29 17.07
C GLY A 234 0.49 -22.57 17.85
N LEU A 235 0.55 -22.46 19.18
CA LEU A 235 0.98 -23.56 20.05
C LEU A 235 -0.03 -24.72 20.07
N LYS A 236 0.45 -25.97 20.17
CA LYS A 236 -0.43 -27.14 20.35
C LYS A 236 -1.08 -27.12 21.73
N LYS A 237 -2.32 -27.63 21.83
CA LYS A 237 -3.15 -27.62 23.04
C LYS A 237 -2.45 -28.03 24.35
N LYS A 238 -1.53 -29.01 24.35
CA LYS A 238 -0.78 -29.39 25.56
C LYS A 238 0.11 -28.27 26.13
N PHE A 239 0.42 -27.24 25.36
CA PHE A 239 1.17 -26.04 25.75
C PHE A 239 0.27 -24.83 26.07
N ARG A 240 -1.05 -25.05 26.27
CA ARG A 240 -2.00 -24.06 26.83
C ARG A 240 -2.28 -24.29 28.31
N LYS A 241 -3.00 -23.35 28.93
CA LYS A 241 -3.62 -23.48 30.26
C LYS A 241 -4.48 -24.76 30.39
N ILE A 242 -4.86 -25.14 31.60
CA ILE A 242 -5.70 -26.33 31.82
C ILE A 242 -7.13 -26.07 31.34
N ASP A 243 -7.73 -27.02 30.62
CA ASP A 243 -9.14 -26.95 30.23
C ASP A 243 -10.05 -26.90 31.47
N VAL A 244 -11.12 -26.11 31.42
CA VAL A 244 -12.12 -26.00 32.49
C VAL A 244 -12.84 -27.34 32.71
N ASN A 245 -12.78 -27.91 33.91
CA ASN A 245 -13.50 -29.14 34.25
C ASN A 245 -14.94 -28.82 34.68
N LEU A 246 -15.85 -28.76 33.70
CA LEU A 246 -17.28 -28.49 33.88
C LEU A 246 -18.04 -29.45 34.82
N ASN A 247 -17.41 -30.54 35.28
CA ASN A 247 -17.99 -31.43 36.30
C ASN A 247 -17.77 -30.94 37.74
N LEU A 248 -16.98 -29.87 37.95
CA LEU A 248 -16.78 -29.28 39.28
C LEU A 248 -17.96 -28.37 39.66
N THR A 249 -18.39 -28.45 40.92
CA THR A 249 -19.49 -27.62 41.44
C THR A 249 -19.15 -26.14 41.37
N GLY A 250 -20.05 -25.33 40.80
CA GLY A 250 -19.86 -23.89 40.60
C GLY A 250 -18.93 -23.50 39.44
N GLU A 251 -18.48 -24.47 38.64
CA GLU A 251 -17.67 -24.21 37.44
C GLU A 251 -18.55 -23.84 36.24
N TRP A 252 -18.04 -22.99 35.35
CA TRP A 252 -18.73 -22.59 34.12
C TRP A 252 -17.72 -22.27 33.00
N GLY A 253 -18.14 -22.43 31.74
CA GLY A 253 -17.22 -22.54 30.58
C GLY A 253 -16.26 -21.38 30.32
N TYR A 254 -16.55 -20.18 30.80
CA TYR A 254 -15.70 -18.99 30.58
C TYR A 254 -15.19 -18.34 31.88
N CYS A 255 -15.16 -19.10 32.99
CA CYS A 255 -14.66 -18.68 34.30
C CYS A 255 -13.24 -18.06 34.28
N PHE A 256 -12.46 -18.33 33.23
CA PHE A 256 -11.11 -17.81 33.08
C PHE A 256 -11.06 -16.32 32.71
N TYR A 257 -12.12 -15.73 32.16
CA TYR A 257 -12.16 -14.28 31.92
C TYR A 257 -12.22 -13.49 33.23
N SER A 258 -13.05 -13.91 34.20
CA SER A 258 -13.06 -13.31 35.54
C SER A 258 -11.90 -13.81 36.43
N SER A 259 -11.12 -14.80 35.99
CA SER A 259 -10.10 -15.51 36.77
C SER A 259 -10.68 -16.27 37.98
N GLU A 260 -11.90 -16.80 37.84
CA GLU A 260 -12.68 -17.43 38.92
C GLU A 260 -12.84 -18.95 38.79
N CYS A 261 -12.16 -19.62 37.85
CA CYS A 261 -12.25 -21.06 37.73
C CYS A 261 -11.83 -21.76 39.03
N ASN A 262 -12.57 -22.81 39.38
CA ASN A 262 -12.28 -23.70 40.49
C ASN A 262 -11.27 -24.79 40.09
N THR A 263 -11.24 -25.17 38.81
CA THR A 263 -10.25 -26.07 38.20
C THR A 263 -8.84 -25.53 38.40
N PRO A 264 -7.94 -26.29 39.07
CA PRO A 264 -6.55 -25.90 39.22
C PRO A 264 -5.88 -25.67 37.87
N GLY A 265 -5.41 -24.45 37.62
CA GLY A 265 -4.74 -24.06 36.37
C GLY A 265 -5.63 -23.65 35.21
N ALA A 266 -6.95 -23.57 35.35
CA ALA A 266 -7.80 -23.06 34.27
C ALA A 266 -7.80 -21.53 34.16
N ASN A 267 -7.38 -20.82 35.21
CA ASN A 267 -7.32 -19.35 35.23
C ASN A 267 -6.17 -18.81 34.36
N LEU A 268 -4.93 -19.20 34.67
CA LEU A 268 -3.71 -18.66 34.06
C LEU A 268 -2.68 -19.76 33.80
N PRO A 269 -1.85 -19.64 32.74
CA PRO A 269 -0.68 -20.49 32.57
C PRO A 269 0.28 -20.42 33.77
N ASN A 270 0.91 -21.53 34.11
CA ASN A 270 1.88 -21.64 35.21
C ASN A 270 1.37 -21.28 36.64
N VAL A 271 0.06 -21.19 36.84
CA VAL A 271 -0.59 -20.92 38.16
C VAL A 271 -1.61 -22.02 38.47
N PRO A 272 -1.45 -22.86 39.52
CA PRO A 272 -0.32 -22.93 40.44
C PRO A 272 0.93 -23.53 39.79
N THR A 273 2.11 -22.99 40.10
CA THR A 273 3.39 -23.37 39.48
C THR A 273 3.76 -24.84 39.71
N ALA A 274 3.43 -25.39 40.89
CA ALA A 274 3.67 -26.80 41.22
C ALA A 274 2.82 -27.79 40.38
N LEU A 275 1.73 -27.33 39.76
CA LEU A 275 0.89 -28.15 38.87
C LEU A 275 1.50 -28.20 37.46
N TYR A 276 1.87 -27.05 36.91
CA TYR A 276 2.49 -26.94 35.58
C TYR A 276 3.89 -27.55 35.53
N LYS A 277 4.69 -27.44 36.60
CA LYS A 277 6.02 -28.07 36.70
C LYS A 277 5.99 -29.58 36.45
N LYS A 278 4.87 -30.26 36.71
CA LYS A 278 4.68 -31.70 36.43
C LYS A 278 4.59 -32.04 34.94
N ARG A 279 4.33 -31.07 34.05
CA ARG A 279 4.29 -31.28 32.59
C ARG A 279 5.69 -31.50 32.00
N GLY A 280 6.74 -30.99 32.65
CA GLY A 280 8.12 -31.09 32.17
C GLY A 280 8.49 -30.12 31.02
N PHE A 281 7.59 -29.22 30.63
CA PHE A 281 7.79 -28.21 29.59
C PHE A 281 7.07 -26.88 29.92
N GLN A 282 7.54 -25.77 29.34
CA GLN A 282 6.90 -24.45 29.49
C GLN A 282 5.53 -24.43 28.81
N THR A 283 4.55 -23.73 29.37
CA THR A 283 3.11 -23.90 29.01
C THR A 283 2.42 -22.59 28.57
N TRP A 284 3.20 -21.61 28.12
CA TRP A 284 2.77 -20.46 27.30
C TRP A 284 4.02 -19.74 26.77
N TYR A 285 3.83 -18.64 26.06
CA TYR A 285 4.87 -17.64 25.81
C TYR A 285 5.42 -17.06 27.13
N LYS A 286 6.63 -16.49 27.08
CA LYS A 286 7.36 -15.96 28.24
C LYS A 286 8.17 -14.74 27.81
N GLY A 287 8.33 -13.77 28.70
CA GLY A 287 9.08 -12.53 28.43
C GLY A 287 8.23 -11.41 27.85
N LEU A 288 6.91 -11.57 27.86
CA LEU A 288 5.95 -10.52 27.55
C LEU A 288 6.08 -9.38 28.56
N ARG A 289 5.96 -8.14 28.11
CA ARG A 289 6.32 -6.93 28.88
C ARG A 289 5.09 -6.07 29.09
N TYR A 290 4.78 -5.74 30.33
CA TYR A 290 3.56 -5.02 30.72
C TYR A 290 3.91 -3.84 31.62
N ALA A 291 3.23 -2.71 31.44
CA ALA A 291 3.45 -1.49 32.20
C ALA A 291 2.14 -0.81 32.64
N GLY A 292 2.27 0.19 33.50
CA GLY A 292 1.16 0.96 34.05
C GLY A 292 0.79 2.14 33.14
N ASN A 293 -0.45 2.21 32.68
CA ASN A 293 -1.00 3.34 31.94
C ASN A 293 -1.05 4.59 32.86
N SER A 294 -0.33 5.65 32.48
CA SER A 294 -0.17 6.88 33.27
C SER A 294 -1.37 7.84 33.23
N PHE A 295 -2.41 7.55 32.45
CA PHE A 295 -3.60 8.39 32.30
C PHE A 295 -4.76 8.02 33.24
N CYS A 296 -4.57 7.01 34.09
CA CYS A 296 -5.50 6.64 35.15
C CYS A 296 -5.11 7.25 36.51
N ASP A 297 -6.10 7.34 37.40
CA ASP A 297 -5.89 7.64 38.83
C ASP A 297 -4.90 6.66 39.50
N VAL A 298 -4.29 7.13 40.59
CA VAL A 298 -3.31 6.37 41.39
C VAL A 298 -3.92 5.95 42.73
N SER A 299 -3.97 4.64 42.95
CA SER A 299 -4.35 4.01 44.21
C SER A 299 -3.10 3.62 45.02
N VAL A 300 -3.27 3.36 46.32
CA VAL A 300 -2.20 2.82 47.19
C VAL A 300 -2.32 1.29 47.27
N GLU A 301 -3.53 0.79 47.15
CA GLU A 301 -3.97 -0.59 47.21
C GLU A 301 -3.39 -1.42 46.04
N ASP A 302 -3.20 -0.78 44.88
CA ASP A 302 -2.62 -1.37 43.67
C ASP A 302 -1.08 -1.34 43.63
N LYS A 303 -0.42 -0.69 44.62
CA LYS A 303 1.05 -0.58 44.65
C LYS A 303 1.74 -1.89 45.01
N GLN A 304 2.78 -2.21 44.24
CA GLN A 304 3.66 -3.36 44.42
C GLN A 304 5.12 -2.95 44.55
N THR A 305 5.91 -3.69 45.33
CA THR A 305 7.37 -3.69 45.22
C THR A 305 7.85 -4.82 44.30
N PHE A 306 9.05 -4.68 43.74
CA PHE A 306 9.67 -5.77 42.97
C PHE A 306 10.02 -6.94 43.89
N GLU A 307 10.46 -6.64 45.11
CA GLU A 307 10.92 -7.57 46.13
C GLU A 307 9.80 -8.56 46.55
N GLU A 308 8.59 -8.06 46.84
CA GLU A 308 7.43 -8.90 47.21
C GLU A 308 7.03 -9.85 46.07
N VAL A 309 6.88 -9.31 44.84
CA VAL A 309 6.45 -10.08 43.68
C VAL A 309 7.51 -11.11 43.29
N ASN A 310 8.78 -10.72 43.24
CA ASN A 310 9.89 -11.62 42.93
C ASN A 310 10.05 -12.73 43.99
N ALA A 311 9.83 -12.44 45.27
CA ALA A 311 9.81 -13.47 46.31
C ALA A 311 8.68 -14.49 46.10
N SER A 312 7.49 -14.03 45.69
CA SER A 312 6.37 -14.92 45.35
C SER A 312 6.64 -15.77 44.09
N LEU A 313 7.18 -15.16 43.03
CA LEU A 313 7.59 -15.88 41.81
C LEU A 313 8.68 -16.91 42.08
N THR A 314 9.67 -16.57 42.91
CA THR A 314 10.78 -17.47 43.31
C THR A 314 10.30 -18.65 44.16
N ARG A 315 9.34 -18.42 45.06
CA ARG A 315 8.62 -19.47 45.82
C ARG A 315 7.79 -20.37 44.90
N GLY A 316 7.33 -19.83 43.77
CA GLY A 316 6.31 -20.41 42.91
C GLY A 316 4.91 -20.12 43.45
N ILE A 317 3.97 -19.84 42.54
CA ILE A 317 2.59 -19.52 42.91
C ILE A 317 1.89 -20.79 43.38
N LEU A 318 1.38 -20.77 44.60
CA LEU A 318 0.67 -21.88 45.25
C LEU A 318 -0.85 -21.76 45.09
N GLU A 319 -1.29 -20.53 44.89
CA GLU A 319 -2.66 -20.06 44.82
C GLU A 319 -3.27 -20.38 43.44
N ASN A 320 -4.57 -20.75 43.36
CA ASN A 320 -5.22 -21.03 42.06
C ASN A 320 -5.67 -19.75 41.31
N ARG A 321 -5.64 -18.60 41.98
CA ARG A 321 -6.02 -17.30 41.42
C ARG A 321 -4.91 -16.31 41.76
N CYS A 322 -4.48 -15.51 40.78
CA CYS A 322 -3.51 -14.45 41.02
C CYS A 322 -4.13 -13.28 41.78
N THR A 323 -3.33 -12.62 42.61
CA THR A 323 -3.68 -11.37 43.29
C THR A 323 -2.53 -10.38 43.14
N LEU A 324 -2.78 -9.08 43.36
CA LEU A 324 -1.73 -8.05 43.37
C LEU A 324 -0.70 -8.21 44.50
N ARG A 325 -0.89 -9.17 45.42
CA ARG A 325 0.08 -9.55 46.47
C ARG A 325 0.78 -10.88 46.23
N THR A 326 0.37 -11.64 45.21
CA THR A 326 0.96 -12.96 44.88
C THR A 326 1.57 -13.03 43.47
N CYS A 327 1.13 -12.21 42.52
CA CYS A 327 1.60 -12.20 41.13
C CYS A 327 1.99 -10.77 40.69
N PRO A 328 2.69 -10.60 39.55
CA PRO A 328 2.85 -9.30 38.90
C PRO A 328 1.50 -8.61 38.67
N ALA A 329 1.49 -7.28 38.59
CA ALA A 329 0.27 -6.50 38.36
C ALA A 329 -0.41 -6.87 37.03
N SER A 330 0.37 -7.29 36.03
CA SER A 330 -0.14 -7.83 34.76
C SER A 330 -0.83 -9.20 34.88
N ARG A 331 -0.77 -9.85 36.06
CA ARG A 331 -1.20 -11.23 36.35
C ARG A 331 -0.44 -12.34 35.61
N ASP A 332 0.32 -12.03 34.55
CA ASP A 332 1.21 -12.98 33.89
C ASP A 332 2.45 -13.28 34.75
N VAL A 333 2.59 -14.54 35.16
CA VAL A 333 3.71 -15.05 35.96
C VAL A 333 4.89 -15.53 35.11
N LEU A 334 4.78 -15.42 33.78
CA LEU A 334 5.82 -15.67 32.77
C LEU A 334 6.34 -14.37 32.13
N ALA A 335 5.83 -13.22 32.58
CA ALA A 335 6.24 -11.90 32.12
C ALA A 335 7.74 -11.62 32.37
N ASP A 336 8.30 -10.68 31.61
CA ASP A 336 9.54 -10.02 31.99
C ASP A 336 9.30 -9.14 33.24
N THR A 337 10.27 -9.13 34.15
CA THR A 337 10.28 -8.30 35.37
C THR A 337 11.59 -7.52 35.53
N GLY A 338 12.42 -7.47 34.49
CA GLY A 338 13.59 -6.59 34.41
C GLY A 338 13.22 -5.11 34.35
N TYR A 339 14.24 -4.24 34.40
CA TYR A 339 14.04 -2.81 34.27
C TYR A 339 13.53 -2.44 32.86
N ILE A 340 12.55 -1.52 32.81
CA ILE A 340 12.00 -1.00 31.56
C ILE A 340 13.13 -0.35 30.75
N ASP A 341 13.37 -0.89 29.55
CA ASP A 341 14.46 -0.50 28.64
C ASP A 341 15.86 -0.59 29.28
N GLY A 342 16.04 -1.42 30.32
CA GLY A 342 17.26 -1.48 31.15
C GLY A 342 17.45 -0.29 32.10
N ILE A 343 16.57 0.71 32.06
CA ILE A 343 16.72 1.98 32.76
C ILE A 343 16.01 1.91 34.13
N LYS A 344 16.78 1.77 35.22
CA LYS A 344 16.25 1.72 36.60
C LYS A 344 15.26 2.85 36.95
N LYS A 345 15.42 4.04 36.37
CA LYS A 345 14.50 5.18 36.58
C LYS A 345 13.10 4.99 35.96
N LYS A 346 12.95 4.14 34.94
CA LYS A 346 11.64 3.85 34.31
C LYS A 346 10.81 2.84 35.14
N GLY A 347 11.43 2.10 36.06
CA GLY A 347 10.79 1.05 36.86
C GLY A 347 11.04 -0.35 36.29
N HIS A 348 10.26 -1.33 36.74
CA HIS A 348 10.30 -2.72 36.27
C HIS A 348 9.06 -3.03 35.42
N TRP A 349 9.22 -3.90 34.42
CA TRP A 349 8.09 -4.56 33.76
C TRP A 349 7.27 -5.39 34.76
N GLY A 350 5.96 -5.46 34.58
CA GLY A 350 5.04 -6.26 35.40
C GLY A 350 4.81 -5.77 36.84
N ILE A 351 5.58 -4.80 37.35
CA ILE A 351 5.49 -4.33 38.75
C ILE A 351 4.83 -2.95 38.83
N ASN A 352 3.67 -2.87 39.48
CA ASN A 352 2.98 -1.60 39.68
C ASN A 352 3.58 -0.75 40.81
N SER A 353 4.79 -0.23 40.60
CA SER A 353 5.48 0.65 41.56
C SER A 353 4.82 2.03 41.74
N LYS A 354 3.98 2.46 40.79
CA LYS A 354 3.30 3.76 40.81
C LYS A 354 1.90 3.70 41.45
N GLY A 355 1.20 2.58 41.34
CA GLY A 355 -0.19 2.42 41.79
C GLY A 355 -1.24 2.89 40.78
N ASN A 356 -0.88 3.07 39.51
CA ASN A 356 -1.82 3.42 38.44
C ASN A 356 -2.48 2.18 37.84
N CYS A 357 -3.51 2.35 36.98
CA CYS A 357 -4.07 1.22 36.23
C CYS A 357 -2.99 0.55 35.35
N PHE A 358 -3.10 -0.76 35.15
CA PHE A 358 -2.00 -1.59 34.63
C PHE A 358 -2.48 -2.52 33.51
N ALA A 359 -1.64 -2.73 32.49
CA ALA A 359 -1.93 -3.69 31.43
C ALA A 359 -1.87 -5.13 31.97
N ILE A 360 -2.99 -5.86 31.89
CA ILE A 360 -3.11 -7.25 32.33
C ILE A 360 -3.12 -8.20 31.15
N VAL A 361 -2.61 -9.42 31.32
CA VAL A 361 -2.71 -10.46 30.29
C VAL A 361 -4.18 -10.76 29.96
N ASN A 362 -4.51 -10.82 28.67
CA ASN A 362 -5.83 -11.23 28.22
C ASN A 362 -6.01 -12.74 28.48
N SER A 363 -7.17 -13.15 28.98
CA SER A 363 -7.48 -14.57 29.20
C SER A 363 -7.90 -15.30 27.90
N TYR A 364 -8.19 -14.56 26.82
CA TYR A 364 -8.27 -15.09 25.47
C TYR A 364 -6.87 -15.50 24.97
N MET A 365 -6.79 -16.56 24.17
CA MET A 365 -5.52 -17.17 23.77
C MET A 365 -5.57 -17.65 22.30
N GLY A 366 -6.39 -17.00 21.47
CA GLY A 366 -6.64 -17.42 20.09
C GLY A 366 -7.63 -18.58 19.94
N SER A 367 -8.00 -18.88 18.69
CA SER A 367 -9.02 -19.87 18.30
C SER A 367 -8.44 -20.96 17.38
N TYR A 368 -9.02 -22.16 17.38
CA TYR A 368 -8.69 -23.19 16.40
C TYR A 368 -9.55 -22.99 15.14
N LEU A 369 -8.91 -22.70 14.01
CA LEU A 369 -9.56 -22.34 12.76
C LEU A 369 -9.58 -23.56 11.82
N CYS A 370 -10.70 -23.80 11.15
CA CYS A 370 -10.88 -24.93 10.25
C CYS A 370 -11.70 -24.58 9.01
N ASP A 371 -11.47 -25.32 7.92
CA ASP A 371 -12.40 -25.37 6.79
C ASP A 371 -13.73 -26.05 7.17
N PRO A 372 -14.87 -25.70 6.53
CA PRO A 372 -16.18 -26.29 6.84
C PRO A 372 -16.30 -27.81 6.59
N ASP A 373 -15.37 -28.41 5.84
CA ASP A 373 -15.33 -29.84 5.57
C ASP A 373 -14.39 -30.61 6.52
N ASN A 374 -13.75 -29.95 7.49
CA ASN A 374 -12.77 -30.58 8.36
C ASN A 374 -13.41 -31.54 9.39
N MET A 375 -12.62 -32.50 9.89
CA MET A 375 -13.05 -33.51 10.86
C MET A 375 -12.33 -33.40 12.22
N ASP A 376 -11.41 -32.45 12.39
CA ASP A 376 -10.66 -32.30 13.65
C ASP A 376 -11.61 -31.94 14.82
N PRO A 377 -11.59 -32.67 15.95
CA PRO A 377 -12.49 -32.42 17.08
C PRO A 377 -12.23 -31.09 17.83
N MET A 378 -11.21 -30.31 17.44
CA MET A 378 -10.99 -28.94 17.95
C MET A 378 -11.65 -27.86 17.09
N CYS A 379 -12.17 -28.19 15.90
CA CYS A 379 -13.00 -27.26 15.12
C CYS A 379 -14.31 -26.95 15.87
N GLU A 380 -14.87 -25.75 15.70
CA GLU A 380 -16.14 -25.38 16.37
C GLU A 380 -17.33 -26.26 15.93
N LYS A 381 -17.36 -26.65 14.64
CA LYS A 381 -18.43 -27.45 14.02
C LYS A 381 -17.81 -28.54 13.12
N PRO A 382 -17.21 -29.60 13.68
CA PRO A 382 -16.51 -30.61 12.89
C PRO A 382 -17.49 -31.44 12.04
N ARG A 383 -17.21 -31.58 10.75
CA ARG A 383 -18.04 -32.33 9.81
C ARG A 383 -17.95 -33.83 10.10
N ASN A 384 -19.09 -34.49 10.19
CA ASN A 384 -19.19 -35.94 10.38
C ASN A 384 -18.75 -36.69 9.10
N LYS A 385 -18.14 -37.87 9.26
CA LYS A 385 -17.70 -38.75 8.16
C LYS A 385 -18.82 -39.13 7.17
N THR A 386 -20.07 -39.08 7.61
CA THR A 386 -21.26 -39.39 6.80
C THR A 386 -21.83 -38.19 6.02
N GLN A 387 -21.43 -36.96 6.35
CA GLN A 387 -21.86 -35.76 5.62
C GLN A 387 -20.99 -35.58 4.37
N ALA A 388 -21.60 -35.28 3.23
CA ALA A 388 -20.87 -34.96 2.01
C ALA A 388 -19.96 -33.74 2.21
N LYS A 389 -18.82 -33.71 1.51
CA LYS A 389 -17.98 -32.51 1.42
C LYS A 389 -18.69 -31.42 0.62
N THR A 390 -18.69 -30.21 1.15
CA THR A 390 -19.15 -28.98 0.48
C THR A 390 -18.14 -28.49 -0.56
N ASN A 391 -16.83 -28.70 -0.30
CA ASN A 391 -15.68 -28.25 -1.09
C ASN A 391 -15.67 -26.73 -1.35
N VAL A 392 -16.26 -25.96 -0.43
CA VAL A 392 -16.43 -24.50 -0.47
C VAL A 392 -15.08 -23.76 -0.53
N MET A 393 -14.09 -24.25 0.22
CA MET A 393 -12.71 -23.75 0.20
C MET A 393 -11.72 -24.91 0.30
N GLU A 394 -10.42 -24.64 0.13
CA GLU A 394 -9.39 -25.67 0.28
C GLU A 394 -9.18 -26.05 1.76
N PRO A 395 -8.77 -27.29 2.07
CA PRO A 395 -8.79 -27.79 3.44
C PRO A 395 -7.72 -27.16 4.33
N PHE A 396 -8.09 -26.77 5.55
CA PHE A 396 -7.16 -26.34 6.59
C PHE A 396 -7.71 -26.67 7.98
N ALA A 397 -6.83 -26.99 8.92
CA ALA A 397 -7.09 -26.96 10.36
C ALA A 397 -5.82 -26.52 11.09
N TYR A 398 -5.85 -25.37 11.74
CA TYR A 398 -4.71 -24.86 12.51
C TYR A 398 -5.14 -24.01 13.70
N GLN A 399 -4.30 -23.99 14.72
CA GLN A 399 -4.45 -23.05 15.82
C GLN A 399 -3.98 -21.66 15.38
N MET A 400 -4.79 -20.64 15.57
CA MET A 400 -4.32 -19.26 15.68
C MET A 400 -4.14 -18.92 17.16
N ASP A 401 -3.01 -18.32 17.53
CA ASP A 401 -2.76 -17.81 18.88
C ASP A 401 -2.94 -16.29 18.88
N ALA A 402 -3.64 -15.76 19.89
CA ALA A 402 -3.64 -14.33 20.19
C ALA A 402 -2.74 -14.09 21.41
N LEU A 403 -1.80 -13.15 21.30
CA LEU A 403 -0.96 -12.70 22.39
C LEU A 403 -1.33 -11.25 22.69
N SER A 404 -2.18 -11.04 23.69
CA SER A 404 -2.70 -9.71 24.00
C SER A 404 -2.68 -9.33 25.47
N ALA A 405 -2.66 -8.02 25.69
CA ALA A 405 -2.83 -7.40 26.99
C ALA A 405 -4.01 -6.43 26.98
N ASN A 406 -4.86 -6.52 27.99
CA ASN A 406 -6.00 -5.62 28.18
C ASN A 406 -5.61 -4.51 29.15
N TRP A 407 -5.93 -3.27 28.82
CA TRP A 407 -5.66 -2.10 29.65
C TRP A 407 -6.87 -1.15 29.66
N GLY A 408 -7.12 -0.51 30.80
CA GLY A 408 -8.36 0.28 31.02
C GLY A 408 -8.35 1.63 30.30
N VAL A 409 -9.47 1.96 29.65
CA VAL A 409 -9.64 3.24 28.94
C VAL A 409 -9.90 4.37 29.93
N HIS A 410 -9.21 5.49 29.75
CA HIS A 410 -9.42 6.71 30.53
C HIS A 410 -10.45 7.62 29.84
N VAL A 411 -11.21 8.39 30.61
CA VAL A 411 -12.31 9.23 30.08
C VAL A 411 -11.86 10.23 29.02
N GLY A 412 -10.58 10.63 29.03
CA GLY A 412 -9.97 11.50 28.02
C GLY A 412 -10.14 10.99 26.58
N ALA A 413 -10.14 9.67 26.36
CA ALA A 413 -10.37 9.08 25.03
C ALA A 413 -11.80 9.25 24.49
N TYR A 414 -12.73 9.76 25.30
CA TYR A 414 -14.11 10.11 24.90
C TYR A 414 -14.37 11.62 24.92
N THR A 415 -13.39 12.42 25.35
CA THR A 415 -13.52 13.89 25.50
C THR A 415 -12.44 14.70 24.79
N GLY A 416 -11.55 14.03 24.05
CA GLY A 416 -10.52 14.63 23.20
C GLY A 416 -9.66 13.58 22.51
N PHE A 417 -8.72 14.02 21.68
CA PHE A 417 -7.80 13.12 20.98
C PHE A 417 -6.70 12.57 21.91
N VAL A 418 -6.26 11.34 21.64
CA VAL A 418 -5.22 10.65 22.40
C VAL A 418 -4.25 9.98 21.41
N THR A 419 -2.95 10.26 21.53
CA THR A 419 -1.95 9.69 20.63
C THR A 419 -1.66 8.23 20.97
N TYR A 420 -2.15 7.32 20.13
CA TYR A 420 -1.81 5.90 20.12
C TYR A 420 -0.58 5.65 19.24
N GLN A 421 0.30 4.76 19.67
CA GLN A 421 1.54 4.44 18.96
C GLN A 421 1.84 2.95 19.02
N VAL A 422 2.21 2.36 17.88
CA VAL A 422 2.85 1.06 17.79
C VAL A 422 4.26 1.24 17.22
N GLU A 423 5.26 0.72 17.92
CA GLU A 423 6.60 0.49 17.36
C GLU A 423 6.72 -0.99 17.00
N TRP A 424 6.99 -1.28 15.72
CA TRP A 424 7.23 -2.62 15.21
C TRP A 424 8.62 -2.69 14.57
N VAL A 425 9.46 -3.55 15.12
CA VAL A 425 10.81 -3.85 14.63
C VAL A 425 10.85 -5.34 14.29
N MET A 426 11.23 -5.65 13.05
CA MET A 426 11.28 -7.00 12.49
C MET A 426 12.50 -7.81 12.97
N GLY A 427 12.59 -9.09 12.57
CA GLY A 427 13.72 -9.97 12.87
C GLY A 427 13.58 -10.73 14.19
N ASP A 428 14.33 -11.83 14.32
CA ASP A 428 14.36 -12.67 15.54
C ASP A 428 14.68 -11.89 16.84
N THR A 429 15.28 -10.69 16.76
CA THR A 429 15.64 -9.83 17.90
C THR A 429 14.77 -8.56 18.05
N GLY A 430 13.79 -8.37 17.17
CA GLY A 430 12.87 -7.24 17.16
C GLY A 430 11.80 -7.27 18.26
N TYR A 431 10.78 -6.44 18.12
CA TYR A 431 9.67 -6.31 19.06
C TYR A 431 8.44 -5.65 18.40
N VAL A 432 7.26 -5.86 19.00
CA VAL A 432 6.09 -4.99 18.82
C VAL A 432 5.77 -4.38 20.18
N ARG A 433 5.62 -3.05 20.23
CA ARG A 433 5.41 -2.26 21.45
C ARG A 433 4.25 -1.30 21.24
N TRP A 434 3.31 -1.30 22.18
CA TRP A 434 2.23 -0.32 22.26
C TRP A 434 2.61 0.75 23.28
N MET A 435 2.35 2.01 22.92
CA MET A 435 2.54 3.16 23.77
C MET A 435 1.32 4.08 23.71
N LEU A 436 1.02 4.71 24.83
CA LEU A 436 0.04 5.77 24.96
C LEU A 436 0.80 7.08 25.19
N SER A 437 0.79 7.98 24.20
CA SER A 437 1.56 9.23 24.20
C SER A 437 3.03 9.04 24.64
N GLY A 438 3.76 8.18 23.93
CA GLY A 438 5.16 7.83 24.19
C GLY A 438 5.44 7.00 25.45
N THR A 439 4.42 6.68 26.27
CA THR A 439 4.58 5.83 27.46
C THR A 439 4.22 4.38 27.14
N PRO A 440 5.14 3.39 27.28
CA PRO A 440 4.83 2.00 26.97
C PRO A 440 3.80 1.42 27.93
N ILE A 441 2.91 0.60 27.36
CA ILE A 441 1.85 -0.13 28.08
C ILE A 441 1.99 -1.65 27.92
N TYR A 442 2.36 -2.12 26.72
CA TYR A 442 2.59 -3.54 26.40
C TYR A 442 3.72 -3.68 25.38
N GLU A 443 4.48 -4.77 25.43
CA GLU A 443 5.48 -5.14 24.43
C GLU A 443 5.62 -6.67 24.32
N ILE A 444 5.72 -7.15 23.08
CA ILE A 444 6.06 -8.53 22.72
C ILE A 444 7.45 -8.53 22.06
N PRO A 445 8.51 -8.94 22.78
CA PRO A 445 9.81 -9.19 22.17
C PRO A 445 9.74 -10.39 21.21
N ALA A 446 10.39 -10.32 20.04
CA ALA A 446 10.40 -11.39 19.04
C ALA A 446 10.92 -12.73 19.60
N GLN A 447 11.90 -12.64 20.50
CA GLN A 447 12.43 -13.78 21.27
C GLN A 447 11.36 -14.57 22.04
N SER A 448 10.20 -13.97 22.35
CA SER A 448 9.07 -14.66 23.00
C SER A 448 8.39 -15.66 22.05
N LEU A 449 8.27 -15.33 20.76
CA LEU A 449 7.72 -16.22 19.73
C LEU A 449 8.76 -17.22 19.23
N VAL A 450 9.96 -16.72 18.90
CA VAL A 450 11.04 -17.50 18.28
C VAL A 450 11.56 -18.59 19.23
N ASN A 451 11.62 -18.29 20.54
CA ASN A 451 11.87 -19.27 21.61
C ASN A 451 10.57 -19.70 22.31
N GLY A 452 9.45 -19.77 21.57
CA GLY A 452 8.18 -20.28 22.06
C GLY A 452 8.32 -21.67 22.72
N PRO A 453 7.41 -22.03 23.63
CA PRO A 453 7.55 -23.22 24.46
C PRO A 453 7.68 -24.50 23.63
N GLN A 454 8.60 -25.38 24.04
CA GLN A 454 8.86 -26.67 23.42
C GLN A 454 8.98 -27.78 24.48
N ASP A 455 8.69 -29.01 24.07
CA ASP A 455 8.99 -30.22 24.82
C ASP A 455 10.20 -30.95 24.24
N ALA A 456 10.62 -32.06 24.85
CA ALA A 456 11.80 -32.82 24.40
C ALA A 456 11.67 -33.34 22.95
N ALA A 457 10.45 -33.52 22.45
CA ALA A 457 10.16 -33.90 21.06
C ALA A 457 10.09 -32.71 20.08
N ARG A 458 10.27 -31.47 20.56
CA ARG A 458 10.12 -30.21 19.80
C ARG A 458 8.81 -30.15 19.00
N SER A 459 7.71 -30.51 19.65
CA SER A 459 6.44 -30.80 18.96
C SER A 459 5.58 -29.58 18.58
N ASN A 460 5.94 -28.36 19.00
CA ASN A 460 5.35 -27.13 18.47
C ASN A 460 6.10 -26.67 17.20
N PRO A 461 5.43 -25.93 16.28
CA PRO A 461 6.14 -25.23 15.22
C PRO A 461 7.21 -24.26 15.78
N ARG A 462 8.26 -23.96 15.00
CA ARG A 462 9.05 -22.74 15.20
C ARG A 462 8.25 -21.60 14.59
N LEU A 463 8.04 -20.54 15.36
CA LEU A 463 7.41 -19.31 14.89
C LEU A 463 8.49 -18.35 14.38
N THR A 464 8.17 -17.61 13.32
CA THR A 464 8.84 -16.36 12.95
C THR A 464 8.17 -15.19 13.68
N PHE A 465 8.80 -14.02 13.66
CA PHE A 465 8.11 -12.79 14.02
C PHE A 465 7.27 -12.28 12.84
N PRO A 466 6.29 -11.38 13.03
CA PRO A 466 5.66 -10.67 11.92
C PRO A 466 6.70 -9.83 11.17
N GLU A 467 6.86 -10.11 9.87
CA GLU A 467 7.80 -9.44 8.95
C GLU A 467 7.17 -9.18 7.56
N GLU A 468 5.87 -9.45 7.43
CA GLU A 468 5.12 -9.43 6.18
C GLU A 468 4.55 -8.03 5.89
N PRO A 469 4.39 -7.63 4.62
CA PRO A 469 3.74 -6.36 4.30
C PRO A 469 2.27 -6.38 4.75
N MET A 470 1.91 -5.45 5.64
CA MET A 470 0.55 -5.27 6.16
C MET A 470 -0.03 -3.93 5.69
N TYR A 471 -1.36 -3.82 5.75
CA TYR A 471 -2.11 -2.58 5.54
C TYR A 471 -2.85 -2.20 6.83
N ILE A 472 -3.19 -0.93 6.97
CA ILE A 472 -3.90 -0.43 8.15
C ILE A 472 -5.42 -0.54 7.92
N ILE A 473 -6.13 -1.07 8.91
CA ILE A 473 -7.60 -1.09 8.96
C ILE A 473 -8.05 -0.15 10.08
N PHE A 474 -9.13 0.58 9.83
CA PHE A 474 -9.90 1.26 10.86
C PHE A 474 -11.37 0.85 10.70
N ASN A 475 -11.99 0.40 11.79
CA ASN A 475 -13.39 0.00 11.84
C ASN A 475 -13.97 0.25 13.24
N VAL A 476 -15.30 0.24 13.37
CA VAL A 476 -15.99 0.30 14.66
C VAL A 476 -16.99 -0.85 14.71
N ALA A 477 -16.64 -1.89 15.46
CA ALA A 477 -17.39 -3.14 15.52
C ALA A 477 -18.48 -3.14 16.62
N LEU A 478 -19.57 -3.89 16.42
CA LEU A 478 -20.71 -4.02 17.34
C LEU A 478 -21.08 -5.49 17.60
N SER A 479 -20.09 -6.29 18.01
CA SER A 479 -20.32 -7.71 18.32
C SER A 479 -21.19 -7.95 19.55
N ALA A 480 -22.26 -8.72 19.35
CA ALA A 480 -23.11 -9.24 20.41
C ALA A 480 -22.45 -10.37 21.23
N GLN A 481 -21.36 -10.98 20.75
CA GLN A 481 -20.54 -11.95 21.51
C GLN A 481 -19.65 -11.23 22.52
N TRP A 482 -19.12 -10.06 22.16
CA TRP A 482 -18.41 -9.14 23.05
C TRP A 482 -19.35 -8.37 24.00
N GLY A 483 -20.66 -8.62 23.92
CA GLY A 483 -21.66 -8.07 24.83
C GLY A 483 -22.14 -6.67 24.48
N ALA A 484 -21.84 -6.15 23.28
CA ALA A 484 -22.37 -4.87 22.79
C ALA A 484 -23.91 -4.93 22.76
N ARG A 485 -24.56 -4.23 23.69
CA ARG A 485 -26.01 -4.06 23.79
C ARG A 485 -26.35 -2.72 24.44
N PRO A 486 -27.20 -1.89 23.83
CA PRO A 486 -27.74 -2.02 22.48
C PRO A 486 -26.67 -1.75 21.39
N PRO A 487 -26.91 -2.01 20.08
CA PRO A 487 -28.15 -2.56 19.49
C PRO A 487 -28.46 -3.99 19.96
N ASN A 488 -29.68 -4.44 19.71
CA ASN A 488 -30.13 -5.78 20.12
C ASN A 488 -30.17 -6.70 18.89
N VAL A 489 -29.61 -7.91 19.00
CA VAL A 489 -29.63 -8.87 17.88
C VAL A 489 -31.07 -9.22 17.50
N GLY A 490 -31.50 -8.80 16.31
CA GLY A 490 -32.84 -9.05 15.79
C GLY A 490 -33.96 -8.21 16.44
N TYR A 491 -33.64 -7.11 17.12
CA TYR A 491 -34.62 -6.18 17.70
C TYR A 491 -34.13 -4.73 17.61
N PRO A 492 -35.03 -3.73 17.58
CA PRO A 492 -34.63 -2.31 17.62
C PRO A 492 -33.71 -1.98 18.80
N CYS A 493 -32.85 -0.98 18.65
CA CYS A 493 -31.92 -0.53 19.69
C CYS A 493 -32.61 -0.34 21.06
N ARG A 494 -33.73 0.38 21.09
CA ARG A 494 -34.50 0.69 22.31
C ARG A 494 -35.35 -0.48 22.82
N GLY A 495 -35.37 -1.62 22.12
CA GLY A 495 -36.21 -2.78 22.45
C GLY A 495 -37.70 -2.42 22.45
N ASN A 496 -38.32 -2.44 23.63
CA ASN A 496 -39.71 -2.00 23.84
C ASN A 496 -39.82 -0.53 24.32
N GLY A 497 -38.71 0.18 24.48
CA GLY A 497 -38.63 1.57 24.93
C GLY A 497 -38.82 1.80 26.44
N THR A 498 -39.02 0.76 27.27
CA THR A 498 -39.30 0.95 28.70
C THR A 498 -38.07 1.00 29.61
N ASP A 499 -36.88 0.67 29.10
CA ASP A 499 -35.64 0.64 29.88
C ASP A 499 -34.87 1.97 29.76
N PRO A 500 -34.76 2.77 30.85
CA PRO A 500 -34.11 4.08 30.81
C PRO A 500 -32.57 4.01 30.79
N TYR A 501 -31.95 2.83 30.92
CA TYR A 501 -30.52 2.63 30.67
C TYR A 501 -30.28 2.37 29.18
N ILE A 502 -31.00 1.40 28.59
CA ILE A 502 -30.92 1.07 27.16
C ILE A 502 -31.27 2.28 26.29
N ASN A 503 -32.36 3.01 26.62
CA ASN A 503 -32.75 4.20 25.87
C ASN A 503 -31.60 5.22 25.79
N ARG A 504 -30.91 5.52 26.90
CA ARG A 504 -29.81 6.50 26.92
C ARG A 504 -28.60 6.10 26.09
N ILE A 505 -28.36 4.81 25.86
CA ILE A 505 -27.29 4.36 24.95
C ILE A 505 -27.75 4.53 23.50
N CYS A 506 -29.01 4.22 23.19
CA CYS A 506 -29.59 4.48 21.86
C CYS A 506 -29.74 5.97 21.53
N ASP A 507 -29.90 6.81 22.54
CA ASP A 507 -29.92 8.27 22.41
C ASP A 507 -28.51 8.84 22.13
N GLY A 508 -27.47 8.01 22.22
CA GLY A 508 -26.09 8.32 21.84
C GLY A 508 -25.70 7.93 20.42
N PHE A 509 -26.59 7.37 19.60
CA PHE A 509 -26.36 7.15 18.17
C PHE A 509 -26.78 8.40 17.35
N PRO A 510 -26.06 8.76 16.26
CA PRO A 510 -24.87 8.11 15.71
C PRO A 510 -23.63 8.25 16.59
N MET A 511 -22.83 7.18 16.64
CA MET A 511 -21.52 7.17 17.32
C MET A 511 -20.39 7.27 16.28
N TYR A 512 -19.23 7.80 16.70
CA TYR A 512 -18.12 8.12 15.81
C TYR A 512 -16.78 7.69 16.41
N MET A 513 -15.94 7.05 15.60
CA MET A 513 -14.50 7.06 15.79
C MET A 513 -13.92 8.22 14.97
N LYS A 514 -13.21 9.14 15.64
CA LYS A 514 -12.55 10.29 15.03
C LYS A 514 -11.04 10.05 14.98
N ILE A 515 -10.41 10.28 13.83
CA ILE A 515 -8.96 10.14 13.65
C ILE A 515 -8.40 11.46 13.09
N ASP A 516 -7.60 12.14 13.92
CA ASP A 516 -6.96 13.44 13.65
C ASP A 516 -5.82 13.32 12.62
N TYR A 517 -4.91 12.36 12.78
CA TYR A 517 -3.86 12.05 11.81
C TYR A 517 -3.45 10.57 11.83
N VAL A 518 -2.83 10.12 10.74
CA VAL A 518 -2.01 8.91 10.68
C VAL A 518 -0.61 9.29 10.22
N ARG A 519 0.43 8.80 10.91
CA ARG A 519 1.84 9.06 10.55
C ARG A 519 2.68 7.80 10.75
N LEU A 520 3.36 7.35 9.70
CA LEU A 520 4.22 6.17 9.67
C LEU A 520 5.68 6.59 9.45
N TYR A 521 6.57 6.05 10.27
CA TYR A 521 8.01 6.35 10.27
C TYR A 521 8.82 5.06 10.06
N GLN A 522 9.97 5.15 9.40
CA GLN A 522 10.90 4.02 9.23
C GLN A 522 12.35 4.45 9.38
N ASP A 523 13.22 3.52 9.79
CA ASP A 523 14.67 3.67 9.59
C ASP A 523 14.97 3.56 8.10
N LEU A 524 15.52 4.63 7.50
CA LEU A 524 15.93 4.68 6.09
C LEU A 524 17.46 4.57 5.91
N SER A 525 18.21 4.19 6.96
CA SER A 525 19.65 3.99 6.89
C SER A 525 20.04 2.83 5.97
N GLU A 526 21.26 2.86 5.43
CA GLU A 526 21.76 1.88 4.43
C GLU A 526 21.74 0.40 4.89
N ASN A 527 21.59 0.15 6.21
CA ASN A 527 21.54 -1.19 6.80
C ASN A 527 20.15 -1.58 7.32
N SER A 528 19.13 -0.72 7.13
CA SER A 528 17.75 -0.98 7.54
C SER A 528 17.15 -2.16 6.77
N THR A 529 16.33 -2.94 7.44
CA THR A 529 15.49 -3.99 6.83
C THR A 529 14.05 -3.54 6.60
N MET A 530 13.70 -2.31 6.98
CA MET A 530 12.37 -1.73 6.75
C MET A 530 12.15 -1.42 5.26
N ALA A 531 10.89 -1.47 4.83
CA ALA A 531 10.49 -1.21 3.45
C ALA A 531 9.08 -0.62 3.39
N ILE A 532 8.82 0.16 2.34
CA ILE A 532 7.53 0.80 2.08
C ILE A 532 6.77 -0.01 1.01
N GLY A 533 5.47 -0.24 1.23
CA GLY A 533 4.57 -0.85 0.23
C GLY A 533 4.43 -2.37 0.32
N CYS A 534 3.61 -2.93 -0.57
CA CYS A 534 3.13 -4.31 -0.49
C CYS A 534 4.02 -5.38 -1.16
N ASP A 535 5.13 -5.00 -1.79
CA ASP A 535 6.01 -5.93 -2.53
C ASP A 535 7.51 -5.80 -2.16
N PRO A 536 7.87 -5.85 -0.87
CA PRO A 536 9.27 -5.79 -0.46
C PRO A 536 10.02 -7.05 -0.90
N LYS A 537 11.28 -6.91 -1.35
CA LYS A 537 12.11 -8.05 -1.82
C LYS A 537 12.29 -9.17 -0.78
N THR A 538 12.18 -8.83 0.50
CA THR A 538 12.18 -9.79 1.62
C THR A 538 10.91 -10.63 1.67
N HIS A 539 9.75 -10.05 1.38
CA HIS A 539 8.43 -10.69 1.42
C HIS A 539 7.59 -10.28 0.19
N PRO A 540 7.97 -10.71 -1.03
CA PRO A 540 7.24 -10.38 -2.25
C PRO A 540 5.81 -10.94 -2.19
N THR A 541 4.86 -10.19 -2.75
CA THR A 541 3.42 -10.45 -2.66
C THR A 541 2.63 -9.93 -3.88
N ARG A 542 3.17 -9.02 -4.71
CA ARG A 542 2.44 -8.44 -5.86
C ARG A 542 1.98 -9.49 -6.87
N GLN A 543 2.89 -10.36 -7.31
CA GLN A 543 2.54 -11.40 -8.30
C GLN A 543 1.56 -12.42 -7.73
N TRP A 544 1.65 -12.73 -6.43
CA TRP A 544 0.67 -13.55 -5.73
C TRP A 544 -0.74 -12.95 -5.77
N ILE A 545 -0.88 -11.65 -5.49
CA ILE A 545 -2.17 -10.94 -5.56
C ILE A 545 -2.71 -10.95 -6.99
N LEU A 546 -1.86 -10.68 -7.99
CA LEU A 546 -2.28 -10.64 -9.40
C LEU A 546 -2.73 -12.02 -9.93
N ASP A 547 -2.02 -13.10 -9.58
CA ASP A 547 -2.38 -14.46 -9.99
C ASP A 547 -3.65 -14.98 -9.28
N HIS A 548 -4.00 -14.39 -8.13
CA HIS A 548 -5.14 -14.76 -7.28
C HIS A 548 -6.17 -13.64 -7.14
N ILE A 549 -6.26 -12.71 -8.09
CA ILE A 549 -6.98 -11.43 -7.96
C ILE A 549 -8.44 -11.56 -7.50
N LYS A 550 -9.12 -12.68 -7.82
CA LYS A 550 -10.49 -13.02 -7.39
C LYS A 550 -10.66 -13.28 -5.89
N GLU A 551 -9.57 -13.31 -5.14
CA GLU A 551 -9.54 -13.41 -3.67
C GLU A 551 -9.35 -12.03 -3.02
N TYR A 552 -9.08 -11.00 -3.83
CA TYR A 552 -8.77 -9.63 -3.44
C TYR A 552 -9.77 -8.60 -4.02
N GLU A 553 -10.71 -9.03 -4.88
CA GLU A 553 -11.88 -8.26 -5.31
C GLU A 553 -13.17 -9.10 -5.40
N ASP A 554 -14.29 -8.42 -5.21
CA ASP A 554 -15.64 -8.86 -5.61
C ASP A 554 -16.25 -7.82 -6.59
N ASP A 555 -17.55 -7.86 -6.85
CA ASP A 555 -18.18 -6.97 -7.85
C ASP A 555 -18.46 -5.55 -7.33
N ASP A 556 -18.46 -5.33 -6.01
CA ASP A 556 -18.63 -4.02 -5.38
C ASP A 556 -17.26 -3.43 -4.97
N ASN A 557 -16.32 -4.29 -4.55
CA ASN A 557 -14.99 -3.94 -4.03
C ASN A 557 -13.89 -4.35 -5.05
N LYS A 558 -13.73 -3.60 -6.16
CA LYS A 558 -12.75 -3.88 -7.23
C LYS A 558 -11.31 -3.42 -6.92
N VAL A 559 -10.31 -4.15 -7.42
CA VAL A 559 -8.90 -3.67 -7.42
C VAL A 559 -8.70 -2.71 -8.59
N ILE A 560 -8.30 -1.47 -8.30
CA ILE A 560 -8.18 -0.37 -9.27
C ILE A 560 -6.80 0.30 -9.13
N ASP A 561 -6.07 0.44 -10.24
CA ASP A 561 -4.85 1.25 -10.32
C ASP A 561 -5.18 2.74 -10.08
N VAL A 562 -4.52 3.40 -9.12
CA VAL A 562 -4.78 4.81 -8.81
C VAL A 562 -3.93 5.77 -9.66
N ASP A 563 -4.59 6.52 -10.54
CA ASP A 563 -4.00 7.62 -11.33
C ASP A 563 -4.15 8.97 -10.62
N GLY A 564 -3.25 9.25 -9.68
CA GLY A 564 -3.20 10.51 -8.94
C GLY A 564 -3.79 10.40 -7.53
N GLY A 565 -4.44 11.46 -7.05
CA GLY A 565 -5.11 11.47 -5.75
C GLY A 565 -4.22 11.82 -4.55
N ALA A 566 -2.90 11.99 -4.68
CA ALA A 566 -2.09 12.51 -3.58
C ALA A 566 -2.51 13.93 -3.18
N ALA A 567 -2.37 14.24 -1.89
CA ALA A 567 -2.54 15.60 -1.38
C ALA A 567 -1.44 16.54 -1.91
N CYS A 568 -1.82 17.76 -2.31
CA CYS A 568 -0.93 18.77 -2.91
C CYS A 568 -1.32 20.20 -2.53
N ARG A 569 -0.34 21.10 -2.56
CA ARG A 569 -0.53 22.56 -2.41
C ARG A 569 -0.58 23.26 -3.78
N ASP A 570 0.30 22.84 -4.69
CA ASP A 570 0.33 23.34 -6.07
C ASP A 570 0.85 22.28 -7.07
N ASP A 571 0.88 22.63 -8.36
CA ASP A 571 1.31 21.75 -9.46
C ASP A 571 2.70 21.12 -9.26
N ASP A 572 3.60 21.73 -8.49
CA ASP A 572 4.96 21.24 -8.28
C ASP A 572 5.01 19.98 -7.38
N ASP A 573 3.97 19.76 -6.57
CA ASP A 573 3.72 18.52 -5.82
C ASP A 573 3.19 17.37 -6.70
N CYS A 574 2.85 17.65 -7.97
CA CYS A 574 2.22 16.73 -8.94
C CYS A 574 2.95 16.67 -10.31
N THR A 575 4.20 17.13 -10.40
CA THR A 575 4.96 17.27 -11.65
C THR A 575 6.40 16.78 -11.49
N ILE A 576 7.01 16.19 -12.52
CA ILE A 576 8.43 15.80 -12.47
C ILE A 576 9.38 16.91 -12.97
N PRO A 577 10.62 16.98 -12.44
CA PRO A 577 11.67 17.82 -12.99
C PRO A 577 12.24 17.22 -14.29
N LEU A 578 12.30 18.00 -15.37
CA LEU A 578 13.06 17.68 -16.58
C LEU A 578 14.55 18.04 -16.41
N ASN A 579 14.83 19.08 -15.63
CA ASN A 579 16.10 19.42 -14.99
C ASN A 579 15.85 20.49 -13.90
N LYS A 580 16.89 21.04 -13.27
CA LYS A 580 16.80 22.08 -12.22
C LYS A 580 16.03 23.36 -12.59
N THR A 581 15.67 23.55 -13.85
CA THR A 581 15.04 24.78 -14.37
C THR A 581 13.87 24.53 -15.33
N ILE A 582 13.60 23.28 -15.72
CA ILE A 582 12.53 22.93 -16.67
C ILE A 582 11.59 21.92 -16.02
N ARG A 583 10.31 22.29 -15.94
CA ARG A 583 9.22 21.45 -15.43
C ARG A 583 8.66 20.57 -16.56
N PHE A 584 8.31 19.32 -16.26
CA PHE A 584 7.55 18.48 -17.19
C PHE A 584 6.21 18.12 -16.54
N ARG A 585 5.13 18.80 -16.99
CA ARG A 585 3.80 18.73 -16.36
C ARG A 585 3.15 17.37 -16.62
N THR A 586 3.35 16.44 -15.68
CA THR A 586 2.77 15.09 -15.69
C THR A 586 1.39 15.04 -15.02
N GLY A 587 1.17 15.83 -13.99
CA GLY A 587 -0.14 16.09 -13.36
C GLY A 587 -0.40 17.58 -13.10
N ARG A 588 -1.43 17.86 -12.32
CA ARG A 588 -1.79 19.18 -11.78
C ARG A 588 -2.38 19.05 -10.38
N CYS A 589 -2.31 20.11 -9.58
CA CYS A 589 -3.03 20.17 -8.32
C CYS A 589 -4.42 20.83 -8.51
N ILE A 590 -5.48 20.12 -8.16
CA ILE A 590 -6.88 20.58 -8.25
C ILE A 590 -7.57 20.19 -6.94
N GLU A 591 -8.20 21.14 -6.24
CA GLU A 591 -8.92 20.88 -4.97
C GLU A 591 -8.06 20.16 -3.90
N LYS A 592 -6.80 20.60 -3.75
CA LYS A 592 -5.72 19.97 -2.97
C LYS A 592 -5.35 18.52 -3.40
N ARG A 593 -5.71 18.07 -4.60
CA ARG A 593 -5.49 16.69 -5.07
C ARG A 593 -4.76 16.63 -6.42
N CYS A 594 -3.79 15.74 -6.56
CA CYS A 594 -3.09 15.54 -7.84
C CYS A 594 -4.01 14.85 -8.87
N GLN A 595 -4.13 15.42 -10.07
CA GLN A 595 -4.78 14.77 -11.22
C GLN A 595 -3.78 14.58 -12.37
N CYS A 596 -3.71 13.37 -12.93
CA CYS A 596 -2.73 13.04 -13.96
C CYS A 596 -3.16 13.52 -15.35
N GLY A 597 -2.21 14.07 -16.11
CA GLY A 597 -2.46 14.75 -17.39
C GLY A 597 -2.59 13.83 -18.61
N SER A 598 -2.31 12.53 -18.48
CA SER A 598 -2.43 11.54 -19.57
C SER A 598 -2.32 10.11 -19.05
N GLU A 599 -2.84 9.15 -19.82
CA GLU A 599 -2.75 7.68 -19.61
C GLU A 599 -1.32 7.10 -19.43
N TYR A 600 -0.26 7.87 -19.70
CA TYR A 600 1.14 7.47 -19.56
C TYR A 600 1.76 7.83 -18.20
N TRP A 601 1.03 8.59 -17.35
CA TRP A 601 1.46 9.02 -16.03
C TRP A 601 0.44 8.59 -14.97
N SER A 602 0.94 7.93 -13.94
CA SER A 602 0.17 7.24 -12.90
C SER A 602 0.85 7.40 -11.54
N GLY A 603 0.35 6.68 -10.53
CA GLY A 603 0.77 6.76 -9.15
C GLY A 603 0.30 8.06 -8.47
N PRO A 604 0.39 8.15 -7.13
CA PRO A 604 -0.33 9.18 -6.38
C PRO A 604 -0.03 10.63 -6.77
N ARG A 605 1.24 10.93 -7.06
CA ARG A 605 1.72 12.26 -7.46
C ARG A 605 1.84 12.44 -8.97
N CYS A 606 1.31 11.51 -9.77
CA CYS A 606 1.45 11.48 -11.23
C CYS A 606 2.93 11.47 -11.69
N THR A 607 3.81 10.83 -10.91
CA THR A 607 5.25 10.75 -11.17
C THR A 607 5.71 9.34 -11.53
N THR A 608 4.80 8.37 -11.68
CA THR A 608 5.10 7.03 -12.18
C THR A 608 4.79 6.94 -13.67
N GLN A 609 5.77 6.50 -14.47
CA GLN A 609 5.65 6.32 -15.92
C GLN A 609 5.17 4.90 -16.23
N MET A 610 4.07 4.78 -16.99
CA MET A 610 3.47 3.50 -17.38
C MET A 610 3.68 3.19 -18.86
N GLU A 611 3.89 1.91 -19.19
CA GLU A 611 3.74 1.38 -20.54
C GLU A 611 2.41 0.61 -20.66
N ILE A 612 1.67 0.85 -21.74
CA ILE A 612 0.38 0.21 -22.02
C ILE A 612 0.62 -1.03 -22.88
N ILE A 613 0.67 -2.20 -22.25
CA ILE A 613 0.74 -3.48 -22.94
C ILE A 613 -0.69 -3.88 -23.34
N ILE A 614 -1.08 -3.50 -24.55
CA ILE A 614 -2.27 -4.06 -25.18
C ILE A 614 -1.96 -5.54 -25.50
N ALA A 615 -2.41 -6.45 -24.64
CA ALA A 615 -2.30 -7.90 -24.79
C ALA A 615 -3.18 -8.41 -25.94
N ALA A 616 -2.80 -8.08 -27.18
CA ALA A 616 -3.59 -8.33 -28.36
C ALA A 616 -3.06 -9.47 -29.22
N THR A 617 -3.97 -10.38 -29.59
CA THR A 617 -3.96 -11.07 -30.87
C THR A 617 -4.17 -10.05 -32.01
N GLY A 618 -3.15 -9.24 -32.30
CA GLY A 618 -3.08 -8.37 -33.49
C GLY A 618 -3.38 -6.88 -33.29
N ALA A 619 -2.74 -6.20 -32.33
CA ALA A 619 -2.69 -4.74 -32.27
C ALA A 619 -1.26 -4.24 -31.99
N LYS A 620 -0.94 -3.00 -32.40
CA LYS A 620 0.41 -2.42 -32.25
C LYS A 620 0.66 -1.97 -30.81
N GLN A 621 1.86 -2.26 -30.29
CA GLN A 621 2.39 -1.61 -29.09
C GLN A 621 2.31 -0.08 -29.21
N ARG A 622 1.87 0.59 -28.14
CA ARG A 622 1.97 2.05 -27.97
C ARG A 622 2.98 2.36 -26.87
N SER A 623 4.26 2.28 -27.22
CA SER A 623 5.33 2.75 -26.34
C SER A 623 5.47 4.28 -26.42
N TYR A 624 6.13 4.88 -25.43
CA TYR A 624 6.19 6.32 -25.20
C TYR A 624 6.95 7.09 -26.31
N GLY A 625 6.23 7.94 -27.05
CA GLY A 625 6.82 8.87 -28.01
C GLY A 625 5.84 9.38 -29.07
N PRO A 626 6.18 10.43 -29.84
CA PRO A 626 5.40 10.81 -31.01
C PRO A 626 5.45 9.66 -32.03
N PRO A 627 4.32 9.30 -32.67
CA PRO A 627 4.29 8.14 -33.55
C PRO A 627 5.27 8.33 -34.73
N LEU A 628 5.86 7.22 -35.20
CA LEU A 628 7.02 7.22 -36.09
C LEU A 628 6.80 8.04 -37.38
N TYR A 629 5.56 8.13 -37.88
CA TYR A 629 5.20 9.01 -39.00
C TYR A 629 5.29 10.51 -38.66
N ALA A 630 4.90 10.93 -37.46
CA ALA A 630 4.98 12.32 -37.02
C ALA A 630 6.44 12.74 -36.79
N ALA A 631 7.25 11.86 -36.19
CA ALA A 631 8.69 12.05 -36.09
C ALA A 631 9.35 12.17 -37.48
N ALA A 632 8.96 11.31 -38.43
CA ALA A 632 9.45 11.37 -39.81
C ALA A 632 8.99 12.64 -40.55
N VAL A 633 7.78 13.15 -40.31
CA VAL A 633 7.30 14.42 -40.88
C VAL A 633 8.10 15.61 -40.32
N VAL A 634 8.31 15.68 -39.00
CA VAL A 634 9.12 16.75 -38.38
C VAL A 634 10.58 16.68 -38.86
N GLY A 635 11.17 15.48 -38.93
CA GLY A 635 12.51 15.27 -39.49
C GLY A 635 12.59 15.67 -40.96
N GLY A 636 11.58 15.31 -41.77
CA GLY A 636 11.48 15.71 -43.17
C GLY A 636 11.39 17.22 -43.36
N ILE A 637 10.58 17.91 -42.55
CA ILE A 637 10.49 19.38 -42.54
C ILE A 637 11.84 19.99 -42.16
N ALA A 638 12.53 19.46 -41.14
CA ALA A 638 13.86 19.94 -40.75
C ALA A 638 14.91 19.73 -41.85
N ILE A 639 14.88 18.60 -42.57
CA ILE A 639 15.76 18.33 -43.72
C ILE A 639 15.45 19.29 -44.87
N VAL A 640 14.18 19.51 -45.21
CA VAL A 640 13.77 20.45 -46.28
C VAL A 640 14.18 21.88 -45.94
N LEU A 641 13.95 22.34 -44.70
CA LEU A 641 14.40 23.66 -44.24
C LEU A 641 15.93 23.80 -44.29
N THR A 642 16.66 22.75 -43.89
CA THR A 642 18.14 22.73 -43.97
C THR A 642 18.61 22.81 -45.43
N LEU A 643 18.00 22.06 -46.34
CA LEU A 643 18.29 22.11 -47.78
C LEU A 643 17.99 23.50 -48.36
N VAL A 644 16.85 24.10 -48.02
CA VAL A 644 16.50 25.48 -48.45
C VAL A 644 17.51 26.50 -47.91
N ILE A 645 17.93 26.39 -46.65
CA ILE A 645 18.97 27.26 -46.06
C ILE A 645 20.32 27.08 -46.77
N VAL A 646 20.70 25.85 -47.13
CA VAL A 646 21.93 25.56 -47.89
C VAL A 646 21.84 26.13 -49.32
N VAL A 647 20.73 25.93 -50.03
CA VAL A 647 20.53 26.44 -51.40
C VAL A 647 20.47 27.97 -51.44
N VAL A 648 19.72 28.60 -50.54
CA VAL A 648 19.72 30.07 -50.40
C VAL A 648 21.11 30.57 -49.98
N GLY A 649 21.83 29.80 -49.16
CA GLY A 649 23.20 30.08 -48.76
C GLY A 649 24.22 29.99 -49.89
N THR A 650 24.09 29.04 -50.82
CA THR A 650 24.98 28.90 -51.99
C THR A 650 24.66 29.90 -53.08
N LEU A 651 23.37 30.16 -53.37
CA LEU A 651 22.94 31.23 -54.28
C LEU A 651 23.42 32.61 -53.80
N ARG A 652 23.30 32.90 -52.50
CA ARG A 652 23.85 34.15 -51.89
C ARG A 652 25.38 34.19 -51.83
N ARG A 653 26.09 33.06 -51.99
CA ARG A 653 27.55 33.06 -52.22
C ARG A 653 27.85 33.38 -53.67
N GLN A 654 27.25 32.66 -54.63
CA GLN A 654 27.43 32.92 -56.06
C GLN A 654 27.16 34.39 -56.43
N GLN A 655 26.10 35.00 -55.90
CA GLN A 655 25.84 36.44 -56.08
C GLN A 655 26.99 37.32 -55.57
N ARG A 656 27.56 37.01 -54.41
CA ARG A 656 28.71 37.75 -53.85
C ARG A 656 30.02 37.47 -54.59
N ASP A 657 30.21 36.27 -55.10
CA ASP A 657 31.40 35.88 -55.85
C ASP A 657 31.41 36.58 -57.23
N VAL A 658 30.24 36.71 -57.89
CA VAL A 658 30.03 37.56 -59.07
C VAL A 658 30.26 39.04 -58.74
N GLU A 659 29.71 39.54 -57.63
CA GLU A 659 29.93 40.92 -57.18
C GLU A 659 31.42 41.19 -56.84
N LEU A 660 32.15 40.17 -56.37
CA LEU A 660 33.60 40.23 -56.18
C LEU A 660 34.36 40.26 -57.51
N GLN A 661 33.92 39.50 -58.52
CA GLN A 661 34.53 39.50 -59.85
C GLN A 661 34.36 40.84 -60.56
N ASP A 662 33.15 41.42 -60.58
CA ASP A 662 32.91 42.77 -61.13
C ASP A 662 33.79 43.83 -60.44
N LYS A 663 33.92 43.77 -59.10
CA LYS A 663 34.82 44.64 -58.34
C LYS A 663 36.30 44.37 -58.65
N LEU A 664 36.70 43.12 -58.87
CA LEU A 664 38.06 42.75 -59.23
C LEU A 664 38.43 43.18 -60.66
N GLU A 665 37.48 43.15 -61.60
CA GLU A 665 37.70 43.64 -62.97
C GLU A 665 37.80 45.16 -63.03
N LYS A 666 36.94 45.88 -62.29
CA LYS A 666 37.07 47.34 -62.09
C LYS A 666 38.43 47.69 -61.46
N TYR A 667 38.85 46.97 -60.42
CA TYR A 667 40.15 47.19 -59.77
C TYR A 667 41.37 46.83 -60.64
N LYS A 668 41.19 46.00 -61.67
CA LYS A 668 42.21 45.78 -62.73
C LYS A 668 42.22 46.93 -63.74
N ALA A 669 41.04 47.37 -64.19
CA ALA A 669 40.90 48.48 -65.14
C ALA A 669 41.46 49.81 -64.61
N GLU A 670 41.34 50.06 -63.30
CA GLU A 670 41.92 51.23 -62.63
C GLU A 670 43.46 51.19 -62.49
N ARG A 671 44.09 50.03 -62.65
CA ARG A 671 45.51 49.81 -62.29
C ARG A 671 46.45 49.54 -63.47
N ASP A 672 45.93 49.33 -64.68
CA ASP A 672 46.74 49.09 -65.87
C ASP A 672 46.27 49.93 -67.08
N PRO A 673 46.89 51.10 -67.33
CA PRO A 673 46.53 51.98 -68.44
C PRO A 673 46.79 51.43 -69.85
N ALA A 674 47.39 50.24 -69.99
CA ALA A 674 47.83 49.71 -71.28
C ALA A 674 46.73 49.02 -72.13
N LEU A 675 45.59 48.64 -71.54
CA LEU A 675 44.56 47.82 -72.23
C LEU A 675 43.36 48.60 -72.79
N ALA A 676 43.50 49.90 -73.03
CA ALA A 676 42.42 50.80 -73.46
C ALA A 676 42.34 51.05 -74.99
N ARG A 677 42.93 50.19 -75.84
CA ARG A 677 43.02 50.42 -77.30
C ARG A 677 42.80 49.19 -78.21
N THR A 678 41.66 48.51 -78.07
CA THR A 678 41.24 47.48 -79.07
C THR A 678 39.73 47.35 -79.26
N LYS A 679 38.99 48.48 -79.33
CA LYS A 679 37.59 48.51 -79.80
C LYS A 679 37.32 49.68 -80.76
N GLU A 680 38.06 49.69 -81.87
CA GLU A 680 37.68 50.45 -83.06
C GLU A 680 38.14 49.70 -84.32
N LYS A 681 37.33 49.73 -85.39
CA LYS A 681 37.64 49.21 -86.75
C LYS A 681 37.95 47.71 -86.90
N THR A 682 36.89 46.89 -86.88
CA THR A 682 36.62 45.95 -88.00
C THR A 682 35.12 45.91 -88.25
N ALA A 683 34.65 46.60 -89.28
CA ALA A 683 33.27 46.51 -89.75
C ALA A 683 33.18 46.90 -91.24
N LEU A 684 33.08 45.91 -92.13
CA LEU A 684 32.36 46.00 -93.41
C LEU A 684 32.25 44.63 -94.11
N MET A 685 31.03 44.28 -94.54
CA MET A 685 30.67 43.28 -95.57
C MET A 685 31.06 41.81 -95.32
N SER A 686 30.30 40.81 -95.80
CA SER A 686 29.17 40.80 -96.75
C SER A 686 27.91 40.13 -96.15
N MET A 687 26.70 40.72 -96.32
CA MET A 687 25.63 40.28 -97.27
C MET A 687 25.03 38.88 -96.98
N ASP A 688 23.72 38.64 -96.86
CA ASP A 688 22.47 39.45 -96.84
C ASP A 688 21.48 38.75 -95.84
N TYR A 689 20.13 38.80 -95.80
CA TYR A 689 19.04 39.36 -96.64
C TYR A 689 17.74 39.51 -95.77
N ASP A 690 17.50 40.69 -95.18
CA ASP A 690 16.31 41.56 -95.41
C ASP A 690 15.04 41.30 -94.54
N GLU A 691 14.24 42.35 -94.29
CA GLU A 691 13.08 42.39 -93.38
C GLU A 691 11.72 42.56 -94.09
N THR A 692 10.60 42.32 -93.40
CA THR A 692 9.38 43.13 -93.59
C THR A 692 8.40 43.06 -92.41
N GLU A 693 7.61 44.12 -92.22
CA GLU A 693 6.76 44.37 -91.04
C GLU A 693 5.30 43.86 -91.12
N LEU A 694 4.58 44.07 -90.02
CA LEU A 694 3.16 43.79 -89.79
C LEU A 694 2.22 44.36 -90.87
N SER A 695 1.06 43.70 -91.10
CA SER A 695 -0.25 44.30 -90.75
C SER A 695 -1.50 43.44 -91.06
N ARG A 696 -2.53 43.58 -90.20
CA ARG A 696 -4.00 43.48 -90.43
C ARG A 696 -4.60 42.25 -91.16
N PHE A 697 -5.60 41.61 -90.54
CA PHE A 697 -7.04 41.81 -90.85
C PHE A 697 -7.96 41.08 -89.83
N VAL A 698 -9.24 41.47 -89.73
CA VAL A 698 -10.22 41.00 -88.70
C VAL A 698 -11.66 41.00 -89.25
N SER A 699 -12.49 40.05 -88.77
CA SER A 699 -13.98 40.00 -88.83
C SER A 699 -14.66 39.79 -90.20
N PRO A 700 -15.98 39.49 -90.23
CA PRO A 700 -16.92 39.07 -89.16
C PRO A 700 -17.40 37.60 -89.38
N ASN A 701 -18.28 36.94 -88.60
CA ASN A 701 -19.20 37.33 -87.51
C ASN A 701 -19.30 36.12 -86.50
N GLN A 702 -20.24 35.91 -85.55
CA GLN A 702 -21.51 36.53 -85.12
C GLN A 702 -21.78 36.24 -83.61
N THR A 703 -22.98 36.59 -83.13
CA THR A 703 -23.54 36.38 -81.76
C THR A 703 -24.98 35.82 -81.87
N PRO A 704 -25.71 35.41 -80.80
CA PRO A 704 -25.46 35.47 -79.34
C PRO A 704 -25.56 34.05 -78.68
N SER A 705 -26.02 33.73 -77.44
CA SER A 705 -26.64 34.45 -76.30
C SER A 705 -26.62 33.62 -74.98
N ALA A 706 -26.72 34.35 -73.85
CA ALA A 706 -27.33 33.95 -72.56
C ALA A 706 -26.58 32.99 -71.59
N PRO A 707 -26.88 33.04 -70.26
CA PRO A 707 -26.00 32.52 -69.20
C PRO A 707 -26.70 31.65 -68.11
N PHE A 708 -26.07 31.55 -66.92
CA PHE A 708 -26.55 31.11 -65.58
C PHE A 708 -26.07 29.78 -64.98
N GLN A 709 -26.18 29.77 -63.64
CA GLN A 709 -25.76 28.79 -62.61
C GLN A 709 -26.91 27.78 -62.30
N PRO A 710 -26.90 27.02 -61.18
CA PRO A 710 -25.95 25.98 -60.74
C PRO A 710 -26.65 24.66 -60.31
N ALA A 711 -25.85 23.73 -59.75
CA ALA A 711 -26.17 22.89 -58.58
C ALA A 711 -26.85 21.50 -58.71
N ALA A 712 -26.47 20.65 -57.74
CA ALA A 712 -27.25 19.63 -57.02
C ALA A 712 -27.54 18.23 -57.63
N LYS A 713 -26.81 17.27 -57.03
CA LYS A 713 -27.32 16.07 -56.32
C LYS A 713 -27.85 14.83 -57.07
N HIS A 714 -27.65 13.70 -56.37
CA HIS A 714 -28.31 12.38 -56.49
C HIS A 714 -27.94 11.52 -57.71
N ALA A 715 -27.99 10.19 -57.62
CA ALA A 715 -28.35 9.35 -56.46
C ALA A 715 -27.27 9.31 -55.37
#